data_AF-A0A6J3IMH2-F1
#
_entry.id   AF-A0A6J3IMH2-F1
#
_cell.length_a   1.000
_cell.length_b   1.000
_cell.length_c   1.000
_cell.angle_alpha   90.00
_cell.angle_beta   90.00
_cell.angle_gamma   90.00
#
_symmetry.space_group_name_H-M   'P 1'
#
loop_
_entity.id
_entity.type
_entity.pdbx_description
1 polymer ?
#
loop_
_entity_poly.entity_id
_entity_poly.type
_entity_poly.pdbx_seq_one_letter_code
_entity_poly.pdbx_strand_id
1 'polypeptide(L)'
;MSASPLNLSGEVKLKNMTVDECFQSRSTVLQGQPFGGVPTVLCLNLALWLLVLLIYSFLRKAAWDYGRLALLIHNDSLTSLIYGEQSEKTSPSETSLEMERRDKGFCSWFFNSITMKDEDLINKCGDDARIYLAFQYHLIIFVLIICIPSLGIILPINYTGSVLDWSSHFARTTIVNVSTESKLLWLHSLLSFFYFITNFMFMTHHCLGFSPRNSQKVTRTLMITYVPTDVEDPEIIIKHFHEAYPGSVVTRVHFCYDVRNLIDLDDQRRHAMRGRLFYTAKAKKTGKVMIRIHPCAHLCFCRCWTCFKEVDAEQYYSELEEQLTDEFNAELNRVPLKRLDLIFVTFQDSRMAKRVREDYKYIQCGVQPQQSSVTTIVKSYYWRVTLAPHPKDIIWKHLSVRRFFWWARFIAINTFLFFLFFFLTTPAIIINTIDMYNVTRPIENLQSPIVTQFFPSVLLWAFTVILPLIVYFSAFLEAHWTRSNQNLVMVHKCYIFLVFMVVILPSMGLTSLDVFLRWLFDIYYLEQASIRFQCVFLPDNGAFFVNYVITAALLGTGMDLLRLGSLFWYSTRLFFSRSEPERVNIRKNQAIDFQFGREYAWMMNVFSVVMAYSITCPIIVPFGLLYLCMKHLTDRYNMYYSFAPTKLNEQIHMAAVSQAVFAPLLGLFWMLFFSILRLGSLHAITIFSVSTLLVSMLIAFVGIFLGRLRMVTDYEPEEEEIQTVFDMEPSSTSSTPTSLVKMLPWPWLKSGEKRRATMYSTLSGSHPESKYLVREAQTSATSVM
;
A
#
# COMPACT_ATOMS: atom_id res chain seq x y z
N MET A 1 21.31 81.58 -12.28
CA MET A 1 21.96 81.37 -13.58
C MET A 1 22.20 79.87 -13.76
N SER A 2 21.70 79.32 -14.88
CA SER A 2 21.97 78.01 -15.48
C SER A 2 21.96 76.75 -14.59
N ALA A 3 20.83 76.03 -14.60
CA ALA A 3 20.80 74.59 -14.37
C ALA A 3 20.98 73.87 -15.71
N SER A 4 22.04 73.07 -15.83
CA SER A 4 22.33 72.19 -16.95
C SER A 4 21.57 70.85 -16.81
N PRO A 5 21.19 70.18 -17.92
CA PRO A 5 20.41 68.94 -17.88
C PRO A 5 21.32 67.73 -17.63
N LEU A 6 20.92 66.82 -16.73
CA LEU A 6 21.58 65.54 -16.53
C LEU A 6 21.19 64.56 -17.65
N ASN A 7 22.22 64.01 -18.30
CA ASN A 7 22.13 62.98 -19.33
C ASN A 7 21.38 61.74 -18.85
N LEU A 8 20.37 61.36 -19.64
CA LEU A 8 19.64 60.11 -19.58
C LEU A 8 20.38 59.07 -20.43
N SER A 9 21.32 58.33 -19.84
CA SER A 9 21.86 57.09 -20.43
C SER A 9 22.58 56.26 -19.36
N GLY A 10 21.79 55.56 -18.54
CA GLY A 10 22.28 54.50 -17.67
C GLY A 10 21.72 53.17 -18.15
N GLU A 11 22.47 52.46 -18.99
CA GLU A 11 22.26 51.03 -19.21
C GLU A 11 22.21 50.35 -17.83
N VAL A 12 21.09 49.70 -17.52
CA VAL A 12 20.95 48.85 -16.35
C VAL A 12 21.85 47.62 -16.57
N LYS A 13 23.12 47.73 -16.17
CA LYS A 13 23.99 46.58 -16.00
C LYS A 13 23.36 45.70 -14.91
N LEU A 14 22.82 44.57 -15.32
CA LEU A 14 22.47 43.44 -14.46
C LEU A 14 23.69 43.15 -13.57
N LYS A 15 23.61 43.50 -12.29
CA LYS A 15 24.69 43.26 -11.33
C LYS A 15 24.74 41.76 -11.11
N ASN A 16 25.72 41.08 -11.69
CA ASN A 16 26.02 39.68 -11.36
C ASN A 16 26.40 39.63 -9.88
N MET A 17 25.49 39.13 -9.07
CA MET A 17 25.69 38.90 -7.64
C MET A 17 26.82 37.87 -7.46
N THR A 18 27.78 38.16 -6.58
CA THR A 18 28.89 37.24 -6.30
C THR A 18 28.39 36.02 -5.54
N VAL A 19 28.98 34.86 -5.83
CA VAL A 19 28.69 33.56 -5.19
C VAL A 19 28.65 33.66 -3.64
N ASP A 20 29.43 34.58 -3.07
CA ASP A 20 29.49 34.88 -1.63
C ASP A 20 28.16 35.39 -1.02
N GLU A 21 27.30 36.07 -1.78
CA GLU A 21 26.00 36.55 -1.27
C GLU A 21 24.96 35.42 -1.17
N CYS A 22 25.05 34.35 -1.98
CA CYS A 22 24.28 33.11 -1.76
C CYS A 22 24.82 32.35 -0.54
N PHE A 23 26.13 32.38 -0.29
CA PHE A 23 26.74 31.73 0.88
C PHE A 23 26.46 32.46 2.20
N GLN A 24 26.06 33.74 2.16
CA GLN A 24 25.66 34.49 3.37
C GLN A 24 24.21 34.20 3.80
N SER A 25 23.33 33.70 2.93
CA SER A 25 21.97 33.26 3.30
C SER A 25 21.94 31.82 3.82
N ARG A 26 22.85 31.48 4.74
CA ARG A 26 22.93 30.16 5.39
C ARG A 26 21.65 29.83 6.15
N SER A 27 21.23 28.57 6.11
CA SER A 27 20.41 28.01 7.18
C SER A 27 21.29 27.92 8.44
N THR A 28 20.88 28.59 9.51
CA THR A 28 21.55 28.61 10.82
C THR A 28 21.64 27.23 11.47
N VAL A 29 20.77 26.31 11.03
CA VAL A 29 20.59 24.94 11.51
C VAL A 29 21.84 24.05 11.39
N LEU A 30 22.71 24.28 10.38
CA LEU A 30 23.92 23.48 10.15
C LEU A 30 25.24 24.21 10.49
N GLN A 31 25.19 25.46 10.96
CA GLN A 31 26.40 26.19 11.33
C GLN A 31 27.10 25.58 12.56
N GLY A 32 28.42 25.38 12.44
CA GLY A 32 29.31 25.09 13.58
C GLY A 32 29.69 23.62 13.81
N GLN A 33 29.27 22.68 12.95
CA GLN A 33 29.60 21.25 13.10
C GLN A 33 30.45 20.72 11.94
N PRO A 34 31.43 19.83 12.20
CA PRO A 34 32.25 19.23 11.15
C PRO A 34 31.40 18.38 10.19
N PHE A 35 31.63 18.52 8.89
CA PHE A 35 31.05 17.67 7.83
C PHE A 35 29.51 17.62 7.78
N GLY A 36 28.82 18.74 8.04
CA GLY A 36 27.35 18.84 7.88
C GLY A 36 26.54 17.97 8.85
N GLY A 37 27.15 17.54 9.97
CA GLY A 37 26.49 16.73 10.99
C GLY A 37 26.34 15.24 10.69
N VAL A 38 26.76 14.78 9.50
CA VAL A 38 26.57 13.40 9.05
C VAL A 38 27.13 12.35 10.03
N PRO A 39 28.36 12.47 10.56
CA PRO A 39 28.87 11.49 11.52
C PRO A 39 28.07 11.48 12.83
N THR A 40 27.69 12.65 13.35
CA THR A 40 26.89 12.79 14.56
C THR A 40 25.52 12.14 14.39
N VAL A 41 24.83 12.45 13.28
CA VAL A 41 23.52 11.87 12.94
C VAL A 41 23.63 10.36 12.76
N LEU A 42 24.67 9.86 12.10
CA LEU A 42 24.90 8.42 11.94
C LEU A 42 25.06 7.71 13.29
N CYS A 43 25.89 8.24 14.19
CA CYS A 43 26.10 7.67 15.52
C CYS A 43 24.81 7.66 16.35
N LEU A 44 24.05 8.77 16.35
CA LEU A 44 22.77 8.86 17.06
C LEU A 44 21.73 7.88 16.49
N ASN A 45 21.59 7.81 15.17
CA ASN A 45 20.65 6.87 14.53
C ASN A 45 21.05 5.41 14.78
N LEU A 46 22.36 5.10 14.81
CA LEU A 46 22.84 3.76 15.15
C LEU A 46 22.50 3.39 16.60
N ALA A 47 22.72 4.31 17.54
CA ALA A 47 22.37 4.09 18.95
C ALA A 47 20.85 3.91 19.14
N LEU A 48 20.03 4.73 18.48
CA LEU A 48 18.57 4.61 18.50
C LEU A 48 18.10 3.32 17.84
N TRP A 49 18.72 2.91 16.73
CA TRP A 49 18.41 1.65 16.07
C TRP A 49 18.72 0.45 16.96
N LEU A 50 19.86 0.44 17.66
CA LEU A 50 20.17 -0.59 18.65
C LEU A 50 19.14 -0.61 19.79
N LEU A 51 18.72 0.56 20.29
CA LEU A 51 17.67 0.66 21.29
C LEU A 51 16.34 0.08 20.77
N VAL A 52 15.95 0.42 19.54
CA VAL A 52 14.77 -0.12 18.87
C VAL A 52 14.84 -1.64 18.73
N LEU A 53 16.01 -2.20 18.38
CA LEU A 53 16.21 -3.64 18.34
C LEU A 53 16.11 -4.30 19.72
N LEU A 54 16.63 -3.67 20.76
CA LEU A 54 16.50 -4.16 22.14
C LEU A 54 15.03 -4.17 22.58
N ILE A 55 14.30 -3.08 22.32
CA ILE A 55 12.86 -2.98 22.57
C ILE A 55 12.11 -4.04 21.78
N TYR A 56 12.45 -4.21 20.50
CA TYR A 56 11.85 -5.23 19.65
C TYR A 56 12.08 -6.62 20.23
N SER A 57 13.31 -6.99 20.58
CA SER A 57 13.61 -8.31 21.15
C SER A 57 12.93 -8.54 22.51
N PHE A 58 12.74 -7.49 23.31
CA PHE A 58 11.98 -7.56 24.56
C PHE A 58 10.47 -7.71 24.32
N LEU A 59 9.87 -6.80 23.57
CA LEU A 59 8.45 -6.86 23.17
C LEU A 59 8.17 -8.16 22.42
N ARG A 60 9.16 -8.68 21.71
CA ARG A 60 9.01 -9.93 20.99
C ARG A 60 8.77 -11.10 21.96
N LYS A 61 9.48 -11.13 23.08
CA LYS A 61 9.29 -12.16 24.12
C LYS A 61 8.08 -11.91 25.01
N ALA A 62 7.76 -10.65 25.30
CA ALA A 62 6.68 -10.28 26.21
C ALA A 62 5.30 -10.20 25.52
N ALA A 63 5.28 -9.88 24.23
CA ALA A 63 4.09 -9.45 23.48
C ALA A 63 3.96 -10.04 22.06
N TRP A 64 4.90 -10.79 21.50
CA TRP A 64 4.75 -11.31 20.11
C TRP A 64 3.80 -12.49 19.96
N ASP A 65 3.37 -13.09 21.08
CA ASP A 65 2.27 -14.06 21.08
C ASP A 65 0.98 -13.48 20.48
N TYR A 66 0.85 -12.15 20.33
CA TYR A 66 -0.36 -11.55 19.75
C TYR A 66 -0.43 -11.62 18.21
N GLY A 67 0.70 -11.54 17.51
CA GLY A 67 0.72 -11.53 16.03
C GLY A 67 0.72 -12.93 15.41
N ARG A 68 1.47 -13.85 16.01
CA ARG A 68 1.60 -15.24 15.53
C ARG A 68 0.35 -16.07 15.82
N LEU A 69 -0.28 -15.85 16.98
CA LEU A 69 -1.54 -16.50 17.36
C LEU A 69 -2.69 -16.08 16.44
N ALA A 70 -2.72 -14.82 15.97
CA ALA A 70 -3.72 -14.36 15.01
C ALA A 70 -3.60 -15.07 13.64
N LEU A 71 -2.38 -15.34 13.16
CA LEU A 71 -2.15 -16.09 11.92
C LEU A 71 -2.50 -17.58 12.06
N LEU A 72 -2.22 -18.19 13.22
CA LEU A 72 -2.60 -19.58 13.51
C LEU A 72 -4.13 -19.74 13.63
N ILE A 73 -4.80 -18.84 14.36
CA ILE A 73 -6.26 -18.86 14.55
C ILE A 73 -7.02 -18.53 13.26
N HIS A 74 -6.44 -17.78 12.31
CA HIS A 74 -7.10 -17.52 11.03
C HIS A 74 -7.05 -18.75 10.10
N ASN A 75 -5.98 -19.56 10.17
CA ASN A 75 -5.85 -20.79 9.39
C ASN A 75 -6.65 -21.96 9.98
N ASP A 76 -6.75 -22.04 11.30
CA ASP A 76 -7.64 -22.98 11.98
C ASP A 76 -9.08 -22.45 11.88
N SER A 77 -9.79 -22.88 10.85
CA SER A 77 -11.20 -22.58 10.61
C SER A 77 -12.01 -22.44 11.91
N LEU A 78 -12.71 -21.31 12.03
CA LEU A 78 -13.57 -20.91 13.15
C LEU A 78 -14.60 -21.99 13.57
N THR A 79 -14.88 -22.98 12.72
CA THR A 79 -15.72 -24.14 13.03
C THR A 79 -15.04 -25.19 13.91
N SER A 80 -13.76 -25.52 13.70
CA SER A 80 -13.09 -26.61 14.45
C SER A 80 -12.89 -26.26 15.92
N LEU A 81 -12.54 -25.00 16.19
CA LEU A 81 -12.22 -24.52 17.54
C LEU A 81 -13.47 -24.17 18.37
N ILE A 82 -14.62 -23.91 17.73
CA ILE A 82 -15.88 -23.56 18.39
C ILE A 82 -16.82 -24.77 18.52
N TYR A 83 -16.80 -25.70 17.57
CA TYR A 83 -17.66 -26.90 17.58
C TYR A 83 -16.94 -28.18 18.01
N GLY A 84 -15.64 -28.14 18.27
CA GLY A 84 -14.90 -29.33 18.70
C GLY A 84 -14.85 -30.43 17.64
N GLU A 85 -15.11 -30.11 16.37
CA GLU A 85 -14.76 -31.01 15.28
C GLU A 85 -13.24 -30.97 15.14
N GLN A 86 -12.59 -32.00 15.70
CA GLN A 86 -11.29 -32.44 15.21
C GLN A 86 -11.44 -32.72 13.72
N SER A 87 -11.21 -31.70 12.89
CA SER A 87 -10.92 -31.94 11.48
C SER A 87 -9.63 -32.77 11.46
N GLU A 88 -9.77 -34.07 11.23
CA GLU A 88 -8.66 -35.02 11.07
C GLU A 88 -7.78 -34.72 9.84
N LYS A 89 -7.88 -33.53 9.24
CA LYS A 89 -7.05 -33.09 8.12
C LYS A 89 -6.52 -31.67 8.28
N THR A 90 -5.97 -31.35 9.45
CA THR A 90 -4.75 -30.54 9.56
C THR A 90 -4.27 -30.62 11.01
N SER A 91 -3.35 -31.54 11.28
CA SER A 91 -2.36 -31.30 12.33
C SER A 91 -1.78 -29.89 12.12
N PRO A 92 -1.38 -29.16 13.19
CA PRO A 92 -0.68 -27.90 13.02
C PRO A 92 0.47 -28.19 12.06
N SER A 93 0.41 -27.60 10.85
CA SER A 93 1.35 -27.90 9.75
C SER A 93 2.75 -28.02 10.34
N GLU A 94 3.52 -29.06 10.01
CA GLU A 94 4.87 -29.27 10.59
C GLU A 94 5.74 -27.99 10.51
N THR A 95 5.49 -27.16 9.50
CA THR A 95 6.02 -25.81 9.30
C THR A 95 5.76 -24.85 10.48
N SER A 96 4.59 -24.90 11.10
CA SER A 96 4.20 -24.07 12.25
C SER A 96 4.93 -24.45 13.54
N LEU A 97 5.17 -25.74 13.76
CA LEU A 97 5.94 -26.30 14.88
C LEU A 97 7.45 -26.12 14.69
N GLU A 98 7.97 -26.26 13.46
CA GLU A 98 9.37 -25.95 13.13
C GLU A 98 9.70 -24.46 13.35
N MET A 99 8.78 -23.57 12.96
CA MET A 99 8.90 -22.13 13.15
C MET A 99 8.91 -21.73 14.66
N GLU A 100 8.41 -22.58 15.55
CA GLU A 100 8.41 -22.37 17.01
C GLU A 100 9.73 -22.78 17.64
N ARG A 101 10.41 -23.78 17.07
CA ARG A 101 11.73 -24.23 17.53
C ARG A 101 12.86 -23.33 17.07
N ARG A 102 12.83 -22.79 15.84
CA ARG A 102 13.93 -22.01 15.27
C ARG A 102 14.13 -20.62 15.89
N ASP A 103 13.15 -20.05 16.59
CA ASP A 103 13.13 -18.61 16.87
C ASP A 103 13.06 -18.21 18.37
N LYS A 104 13.73 -18.97 19.25
CA LYS A 104 13.76 -18.76 20.72
C LYS A 104 14.86 -17.80 21.22
N GLY A 105 15.85 -17.47 20.39
CA GLY A 105 17.00 -16.62 20.76
C GLY A 105 16.69 -15.12 20.75
N PHE A 106 17.50 -14.31 21.43
CA PHE A 106 17.30 -12.84 21.46
C PHE A 106 17.59 -12.16 20.10
N CYS A 107 18.54 -12.71 19.34
CA CYS A 107 18.87 -12.27 17.97
C CYS A 107 18.58 -13.36 16.91
N SER A 108 17.84 -14.42 17.25
CA SER A 108 17.56 -15.49 16.29
C SER A 108 16.75 -15.01 15.10
N TRP A 109 15.94 -13.96 15.25
CA TRP A 109 15.17 -13.37 14.15
C TRP A 109 16.07 -12.90 13.01
N PHE A 110 17.22 -12.29 13.33
CA PHE A 110 18.15 -11.75 12.34
C PHE A 110 18.79 -12.88 11.53
N PHE A 111 19.35 -13.88 12.22
CA PHE A 111 19.93 -15.05 11.56
C PHE A 111 18.89 -15.85 10.79
N ASN A 112 17.71 -16.08 11.38
CA ASN A 112 16.62 -16.79 10.71
C ASN A 112 16.16 -16.07 9.44
N SER A 113 16.12 -14.73 9.43
CA SER A 113 15.75 -13.97 8.23
C SER A 113 16.75 -14.16 7.08
N ILE A 114 18.04 -14.31 7.39
CA ILE A 114 19.10 -14.54 6.40
C ILE A 114 19.11 -16.02 5.96
N THR A 115 18.88 -16.96 6.87
CA THR A 115 18.95 -18.40 6.60
C THR A 115 17.67 -18.98 5.98
N MET A 116 16.54 -18.30 6.08
CA MET A 116 15.27 -18.75 5.49
C MET A 116 15.39 -18.92 3.98
N LYS A 117 14.87 -20.01 3.41
CA LYS A 117 14.89 -20.26 1.97
C LYS A 117 13.79 -19.46 1.26
N ASP A 118 14.06 -19.04 0.03
CA ASP A 118 13.07 -18.31 -0.79
C ASP A 118 11.84 -19.19 -1.09
N GLU A 119 12.01 -20.50 -1.29
CA GLU A 119 10.91 -21.44 -1.55
C GLU A 119 9.90 -21.49 -0.40
N ASP A 120 10.38 -21.58 0.84
CA ASP A 120 9.51 -21.59 2.04
C ASP A 120 8.71 -20.30 2.18
N LEU A 121 9.32 -19.17 1.79
CA LEU A 121 8.68 -17.86 1.81
C LEU A 121 7.59 -17.73 0.75
N ILE A 122 7.87 -18.20 -0.48
CA ILE A 122 6.94 -18.17 -1.60
C ILE A 122 5.73 -19.06 -1.32
N ASN A 123 5.96 -20.28 -0.83
CA ASN A 123 4.89 -21.23 -0.50
C ASN A 123 3.92 -20.67 0.56
N LYS A 124 4.41 -19.83 1.48
CA LYS A 124 3.60 -19.21 2.53
C LYS A 124 2.92 -17.91 2.09
N CYS A 125 3.66 -17.03 1.42
CA CYS A 125 3.24 -15.66 1.16
C CYS A 125 2.62 -15.45 -0.23
N GLY A 126 2.81 -16.39 -1.15
CA GLY A 126 2.36 -16.33 -2.53
C GLY A 126 3.31 -15.61 -3.48
N ASP A 127 2.92 -15.51 -4.75
CA ASP A 127 3.75 -14.96 -5.83
C ASP A 127 3.98 -13.45 -5.73
N ASP A 128 3.00 -12.68 -5.23
CA ASP A 128 3.14 -11.23 -5.04
C ASP A 128 4.34 -10.89 -4.12
N ALA A 129 4.58 -11.73 -3.11
CA ALA A 129 5.72 -11.60 -2.21
C ALA A 129 7.05 -11.87 -2.91
N ARG A 130 7.09 -12.89 -3.77
CA ARG A 130 8.25 -13.21 -4.60
C ARG A 130 8.64 -12.03 -5.47
N ILE A 131 7.66 -11.46 -6.17
CA ILE A 131 7.87 -10.36 -7.11
C ILE A 131 8.39 -9.13 -6.37
N TYR A 132 7.78 -8.80 -5.22
CA TYR A 132 8.22 -7.68 -4.38
C TYR A 132 9.67 -7.82 -3.91
N LEU A 133 10.05 -8.98 -3.38
CA LEU A 133 11.40 -9.21 -2.87
C LEU A 133 12.43 -9.30 -3.99
N ALA A 134 12.05 -9.92 -5.13
CA ALA A 134 12.90 -9.93 -6.32
C ALA A 134 13.15 -8.49 -6.82
N PHE A 135 12.13 -7.63 -6.83
CA PHE A 135 12.27 -6.23 -7.22
C PHE A 135 13.26 -5.48 -6.31
N GLN A 136 13.15 -5.64 -4.99
CA GLN A 136 14.11 -5.09 -4.04
C GLN A 136 15.54 -5.56 -4.31
N TYR A 137 15.71 -6.85 -4.56
CA TYR A 137 17.01 -7.44 -4.84
C TYR A 137 17.65 -6.86 -6.11
N HIS A 138 16.87 -6.66 -7.18
CA HIS A 138 17.35 -6.00 -8.40
C HIS A 138 17.80 -4.56 -8.15
N LEU A 139 17.08 -3.81 -7.31
CA LEU A 139 17.47 -2.45 -6.92
C LEU A 139 18.75 -2.44 -6.09
N ILE A 140 18.94 -3.40 -5.18
CA ILE A 140 20.19 -3.54 -4.40
C ILE A 140 21.38 -3.74 -5.33
N ILE A 141 21.27 -4.68 -6.28
CA ILE A 141 22.34 -4.93 -7.26
C ILE A 141 22.62 -3.69 -8.09
N PHE A 142 21.57 -3.02 -8.57
CA PHE A 142 21.72 -1.79 -9.34
C PHE A 142 22.44 -0.69 -8.54
N VAL A 143 22.01 -0.43 -7.30
CA VAL A 143 22.62 0.60 -6.43
C VAL A 143 24.08 0.23 -6.10
N LEU A 144 24.38 -1.05 -5.90
CA LEU A 144 25.75 -1.55 -5.71
C LEU A 144 26.64 -1.25 -6.93
N ILE A 145 26.13 -1.47 -8.14
CA ILE A 145 26.85 -1.20 -9.39
C ILE A 145 27.15 0.30 -9.55
N ILE A 146 26.19 1.20 -9.29
CA ILE A 146 26.42 2.65 -9.40
C ILE A 146 27.27 3.22 -8.26
N CYS A 147 27.34 2.52 -7.11
CA CYS A 147 28.18 2.93 -5.98
C CYS A 147 29.66 2.97 -6.36
N ILE A 148 30.11 2.05 -7.22
CA ILE A 148 31.50 1.97 -7.69
C ILE A 148 31.93 3.26 -8.43
N PRO A 149 31.28 3.70 -9.52
CA PRO A 149 31.63 4.96 -10.18
C PRO A 149 31.32 6.19 -9.33
N SER A 150 30.29 6.17 -8.46
CA SER A 150 29.98 7.29 -7.57
C SER A 150 31.13 7.58 -6.60
N LEU A 151 31.65 6.55 -5.93
CA LEU A 151 32.72 6.71 -4.95
C LEU A 151 34.12 6.68 -5.57
N GLY A 152 34.31 5.92 -6.64
CA GLY A 152 35.62 5.74 -7.28
C GLY A 152 35.99 6.83 -8.28
N ILE A 153 35.01 7.51 -8.88
CA ILE A 153 35.23 8.50 -9.94
C ILE A 153 34.69 9.86 -9.54
N ILE A 154 33.38 9.97 -9.24
CA ILE A 154 32.71 11.26 -9.01
C ILE A 154 33.22 11.92 -7.73
N LEU A 155 33.30 11.17 -6.63
CA LEU A 155 33.71 11.71 -5.33
C LEU A 155 35.14 12.28 -5.33
N PRO A 156 36.18 11.60 -5.86
CA PRO A 156 37.52 12.18 -5.98
C PRO A 156 37.57 13.44 -6.84
N ILE A 157 36.79 13.49 -7.94
CA ILE A 157 36.72 14.66 -8.82
C ILE A 157 36.10 15.85 -8.09
N ASN A 158 35.03 15.63 -7.33
CA ASN A 158 34.43 16.68 -6.52
C ASN A 158 35.43 17.18 -5.47
N TYR A 159 36.09 16.27 -4.76
CA TYR A 159 37.01 16.61 -3.67
C TYR A 159 38.26 17.39 -4.14
N THR A 160 38.74 17.09 -5.34
CA THR A 160 39.88 17.77 -5.98
C THR A 160 39.54 19.12 -6.62
N GLY A 161 38.26 19.51 -6.65
CA GLY A 161 37.83 20.82 -7.11
C GLY A 161 38.43 21.97 -6.30
N SER A 162 38.57 23.14 -6.95
CA SER A 162 39.28 24.30 -6.43
C SER A 162 38.40 25.50 -6.07
N VAL A 163 37.07 25.35 -6.12
CA VAL A 163 36.14 26.48 -5.96
C VAL A 163 35.89 26.81 -4.48
N LEU A 164 35.91 25.81 -3.59
CA LEU A 164 35.60 25.98 -2.17
C LEU A 164 36.85 25.91 -1.29
N ASP A 165 36.81 26.68 -0.20
CA ASP A 165 37.85 26.67 0.83
C ASP A 165 37.96 25.33 1.56
N TRP A 166 39.15 25.03 2.08
CA TRP A 166 39.45 23.82 2.85
C TRP A 166 38.60 23.67 4.13
N SER A 167 38.07 24.76 4.66
CA SER A 167 37.15 24.80 5.81
C SER A 167 35.76 24.23 5.51
N SER A 168 35.36 24.17 4.23
CA SER A 168 34.03 23.73 3.79
C SER A 168 33.96 22.21 3.60
N HIS A 169 34.25 21.46 4.67
CA HIS A 169 34.46 20.00 4.67
C HIS A 169 33.47 19.18 3.81
N PHE A 170 32.16 19.26 4.10
CA PHE A 170 31.14 18.49 3.37
C PHE A 170 30.97 19.01 1.95
N ALA A 171 30.96 20.33 1.76
CA ALA A 171 30.66 20.96 0.50
C ALA A 171 31.63 20.57 -0.62
N ARG A 172 32.88 20.29 -0.27
CA ARG A 172 33.92 19.81 -1.20
C ARG A 172 33.63 18.44 -1.81
N THR A 173 32.75 17.65 -1.20
CA THR A 173 32.35 16.34 -1.73
C THR A 173 31.27 16.43 -2.81
N THR A 174 30.73 17.63 -3.03
CA THR A 174 29.65 17.89 -3.98
C THR A 174 30.14 18.50 -5.29
N ILE A 175 29.32 18.40 -6.33
CA ILE A 175 29.60 18.95 -7.67
C ILE A 175 29.86 20.47 -7.68
N VAL A 176 29.43 21.18 -6.64
CA VAL A 176 29.64 22.63 -6.47
C VAL A 176 31.13 22.98 -6.41
N ASN A 177 31.98 22.08 -5.90
CA ASN A 177 33.42 22.35 -5.79
C ASN A 177 34.17 22.33 -7.13
N VAL A 178 33.58 21.74 -8.17
CA VAL A 178 34.19 21.65 -9.50
C VAL A 178 34.05 22.99 -10.23
N SER A 179 35.14 23.52 -10.80
CA SER A 179 35.10 24.80 -11.52
C SER A 179 34.30 24.71 -12.83
N THR A 180 33.69 25.82 -13.24
CA THR A 180 32.90 25.93 -14.48
C THR A 180 33.74 25.77 -15.74
N GLU A 181 35.03 26.06 -15.66
CA GLU A 181 35.98 25.94 -16.78
C GLU A 181 36.55 24.52 -16.94
N SER A 182 36.32 23.64 -15.96
CA SER A 182 36.89 22.30 -15.96
C SER A 182 36.17 21.36 -16.92
N LYS A 183 36.94 20.64 -17.74
CA LYS A 183 36.44 19.55 -18.60
C LYS A 183 35.88 18.36 -17.81
N LEU A 184 36.17 18.27 -16.50
CA LEU A 184 35.71 17.16 -15.64
C LEU A 184 34.19 17.14 -15.44
N LEU A 185 33.51 18.25 -15.70
CA LEU A 185 32.05 18.31 -15.61
C LEU A 185 31.35 17.45 -16.67
N TRP A 186 32.01 17.20 -17.82
CA TRP A 186 31.51 16.25 -18.83
C TRP A 186 31.29 14.85 -18.26
N LEU A 187 32.15 14.41 -17.34
CA LEU A 187 32.06 13.08 -16.76
C LEU A 187 30.80 12.92 -15.90
N HIS A 188 30.36 13.98 -15.21
CA HIS A 188 29.12 13.98 -14.44
C HIS A 188 27.90 13.81 -15.34
N SER A 189 27.88 14.53 -16.47
CA SER A 189 26.77 14.42 -17.42
C SER A 189 26.74 13.06 -18.13
N LEU A 190 27.90 12.51 -18.51
CA LEU A 190 28.02 11.18 -19.11
C LEU A 190 27.60 10.07 -18.14
N LEU A 191 28.07 10.13 -16.88
CA LEU A 191 27.70 9.15 -15.86
C LEU A 191 26.21 9.22 -15.49
N SER A 192 25.60 10.40 -15.50
CA SER A 192 24.16 10.54 -15.28
C SER A 192 23.34 9.81 -16.35
N PHE A 193 23.72 9.93 -17.62
CA PHE A 193 23.07 9.19 -18.71
C PHE A 193 23.34 7.68 -18.60
N PHE A 194 24.56 7.27 -18.24
CA PHE A 194 24.89 5.87 -17.99
C PHE A 194 24.02 5.27 -16.88
N TYR A 195 23.80 5.98 -15.76
CA TYR A 195 22.94 5.51 -14.66
C TYR A 195 21.50 5.29 -15.12
N PHE A 196 20.96 6.16 -15.97
CA PHE A 196 19.64 5.97 -16.56
C PHE A 196 19.59 4.70 -17.43
N ILE A 197 20.56 4.50 -18.33
CA ILE A 197 20.59 3.34 -19.23
C ILE A 197 20.73 2.04 -18.44
N THR A 198 21.64 1.98 -17.46
CA THR A 198 21.81 0.78 -16.61
C THR A 198 20.53 0.49 -15.82
N ASN A 199 19.86 1.51 -15.26
CA ASN A 199 18.58 1.32 -14.57
C ASN A 199 17.49 0.80 -15.50
N PHE A 200 17.36 1.39 -16.70
CA PHE A 200 16.38 0.96 -17.69
C PHE A 200 16.59 -0.50 -18.10
N MET A 201 17.84 -0.92 -18.32
CA MET A 201 18.18 -2.30 -18.62
C MET A 201 17.83 -3.25 -17.47
N PHE A 202 18.14 -2.88 -16.23
CA PHE A 202 17.80 -3.66 -15.03
C PHE A 202 16.29 -3.82 -14.85
N MET A 203 15.53 -2.72 -15.01
CA MET A 203 14.07 -2.74 -14.90
C MET A 203 13.44 -3.53 -16.04
N THR A 204 13.98 -3.45 -17.26
CA THR A 204 13.54 -4.27 -18.39
C THR A 204 13.82 -5.75 -18.12
N HIS A 205 15.00 -6.11 -17.62
CA HIS A 205 15.33 -7.48 -17.24
C HIS A 205 14.38 -8.01 -16.15
N HIS A 206 14.09 -7.19 -15.13
CA HIS A 206 13.11 -7.54 -14.10
C HIS A 206 11.72 -7.80 -14.71
N CYS A 207 11.24 -6.97 -15.63
CA CYS A 207 9.99 -7.19 -16.36
C CYS A 207 9.99 -8.43 -17.25
N LEU A 208 11.13 -8.84 -17.81
CA LEU A 208 11.22 -10.07 -18.61
C LEU A 208 11.22 -11.31 -17.72
N GLY A 209 11.90 -11.26 -16.57
CA GLY A 209 11.88 -12.32 -15.55
C GLY A 209 10.55 -12.40 -14.77
N PHE A 210 9.73 -11.35 -14.88
CA PHE A 210 8.39 -11.25 -14.30
C PHE A 210 7.36 -12.15 -14.98
N SER A 211 7.67 -12.80 -16.13
CA SER A 211 6.74 -13.64 -16.89
C SER A 211 5.84 -14.46 -15.94
N PRO A 212 4.57 -14.08 -15.78
CA PRO A 212 3.72 -14.61 -14.74
C PRO A 212 3.49 -16.08 -15.06
N ARG A 213 4.16 -16.95 -14.32
CA ARG A 213 4.12 -18.41 -14.47
C ARG A 213 2.79 -18.98 -13.95
N ASN A 214 1.64 -18.48 -14.45
CA ASN A 214 0.24 -18.93 -14.24
C ASN A 214 -0.72 -17.95 -13.51
N SER A 215 -0.60 -16.63 -13.67
CA SER A 215 -1.34 -15.68 -12.79
C SER A 215 -2.51 -14.90 -13.41
N GLN A 216 -2.66 -14.77 -14.73
CA GLN A 216 -3.89 -14.19 -15.30
C GLN A 216 -4.98 -15.24 -15.50
N LYS A 217 -5.46 -15.71 -14.36
CA LYS A 217 -6.53 -16.67 -14.25
C LYS A 217 -7.81 -16.10 -14.90
N VAL A 218 -8.28 -16.72 -15.97
CA VAL A 218 -9.43 -16.24 -16.74
C VAL A 218 -10.70 -16.52 -15.94
N THR A 219 -11.44 -15.47 -15.59
CA THR A 219 -12.73 -15.63 -14.91
C THR A 219 -13.83 -15.90 -15.93
N ARG A 220 -14.58 -16.98 -15.73
CA ARG A 220 -15.83 -17.22 -16.47
C ARG A 220 -16.97 -16.24 -16.10
N THR A 221 -16.75 -15.38 -15.11
CA THR A 221 -17.71 -14.35 -14.67
C THR A 221 -17.32 -12.96 -15.19
N LEU A 222 -18.31 -12.23 -15.72
CA LEU A 222 -18.22 -10.83 -16.11
C LEU A 222 -18.93 -9.94 -15.09
N MET A 223 -18.31 -8.80 -14.81
CA MET A 223 -18.89 -7.69 -14.06
C MET A 223 -19.44 -6.66 -15.05
N ILE A 224 -20.75 -6.43 -15.04
CA ILE A 224 -21.44 -5.54 -15.98
C ILE A 224 -22.07 -4.38 -15.21
N THR A 225 -21.75 -3.15 -15.61
CA THR A 225 -22.24 -1.90 -15.02
C THR A 225 -23.17 -1.15 -15.98
N TYR A 226 -23.98 -0.23 -15.45
CA TYR A 226 -25.01 0.54 -16.16
C TYR A 226 -26.20 -0.29 -16.64
N VAL A 227 -26.54 -1.33 -15.88
CA VAL A 227 -27.76 -2.11 -16.13
C VAL A 227 -28.95 -1.35 -15.55
N PRO A 228 -30.05 -1.14 -16.30
CA PRO A 228 -31.25 -0.49 -15.77
C PRO A 228 -31.77 -1.20 -14.53
N THR A 229 -32.09 -0.43 -13.48
CA THR A 229 -32.59 -0.97 -12.20
C THR A 229 -34.00 -1.54 -12.31
N ASP A 230 -34.71 -1.25 -13.41
CA ASP A 230 -36.08 -1.70 -13.67
C ASP A 230 -36.15 -3.17 -14.14
N VAL A 231 -35.03 -3.76 -14.60
CA VAL A 231 -35.00 -5.12 -15.19
C VAL A 231 -34.83 -6.18 -14.11
N GLU A 232 -35.87 -6.50 -13.33
CA GLU A 232 -35.75 -7.37 -12.15
C GLU A 232 -35.54 -8.85 -12.49
N ASP A 233 -36.01 -9.29 -13.66
CA ASP A 233 -35.96 -10.70 -14.05
C ASP A 233 -34.59 -11.09 -14.64
N PRO A 234 -33.87 -12.07 -14.07
CA PRO A 234 -32.60 -12.54 -14.59
C PRO A 234 -32.75 -13.20 -15.98
N GLU A 235 -33.92 -13.77 -16.27
CA GLU A 235 -34.25 -14.43 -17.54
C GLU A 235 -34.14 -13.47 -18.73
N ILE A 236 -34.43 -12.18 -18.56
CA ILE A 236 -34.31 -11.18 -19.64
C ILE A 236 -32.83 -11.00 -20.01
N ILE A 237 -31.93 -11.00 -19.02
CA ILE A 237 -30.49 -10.89 -19.24
C ILE A 237 -29.95 -12.17 -19.89
N ILE A 238 -30.40 -13.34 -19.45
CA ILE A 238 -30.03 -14.63 -20.04
C ILE A 238 -30.48 -14.68 -21.51
N LYS A 239 -31.72 -14.26 -21.80
CA LYS A 239 -32.26 -14.17 -23.15
C LYS A 239 -31.44 -13.24 -24.05
N HIS A 240 -30.98 -12.09 -23.52
CA HIS A 240 -30.09 -11.21 -24.27
C HIS A 240 -28.81 -11.92 -24.71
N PHE A 241 -28.09 -12.58 -23.79
CA PHE A 241 -26.85 -13.27 -24.13
C PHE A 241 -27.06 -14.48 -25.04
N HIS A 242 -28.16 -15.21 -24.88
CA HIS A 242 -28.48 -16.36 -25.72
C HIS A 242 -28.74 -15.96 -27.18
N GLU A 243 -29.48 -14.86 -27.40
CA GLU A 243 -29.79 -14.36 -28.74
C GLU A 243 -28.63 -13.59 -29.37
N ALA A 244 -27.94 -12.73 -28.61
CA ALA A 244 -26.84 -11.91 -29.13
C ALA A 244 -25.55 -12.71 -29.36
N TYR A 245 -25.33 -13.79 -28.61
CA TYR A 245 -24.14 -14.64 -28.71
C TYR A 245 -24.50 -16.13 -28.79
N PRO A 246 -24.89 -16.61 -29.98
CA PRO A 246 -25.21 -18.03 -30.19
C PRO A 246 -24.06 -18.93 -29.72
N GLY A 247 -24.40 -19.94 -28.91
CA GLY A 247 -23.43 -20.87 -28.31
C GLY A 247 -22.79 -20.39 -26.99
N SER A 248 -23.11 -19.18 -26.50
CA SER A 248 -22.70 -18.74 -25.16
C SER A 248 -23.77 -19.12 -24.14
N VAL A 249 -23.44 -20.03 -23.24
CA VAL A 249 -24.35 -20.47 -22.17
C VAL A 249 -24.06 -19.69 -20.90
N VAL A 250 -25.06 -18.95 -20.43
CA VAL A 250 -25.03 -18.27 -19.13
C VAL A 250 -25.49 -19.25 -18.07
N THR A 251 -24.67 -19.48 -17.04
CA THR A 251 -24.99 -20.38 -15.93
C THR A 251 -25.75 -19.67 -14.83
N ARG A 252 -25.36 -18.43 -14.50
CA ARG A 252 -25.99 -17.63 -13.44
C ARG A 252 -25.90 -16.13 -13.73
N VAL A 253 -26.95 -15.40 -13.32
CA VAL A 253 -26.98 -13.94 -13.27
C VAL A 253 -27.26 -13.52 -11.82
N HIS A 254 -26.38 -12.70 -11.26
CA HIS A 254 -26.51 -12.19 -9.90
C HIS A 254 -26.65 -10.67 -9.91
N PHE A 255 -27.79 -10.18 -9.42
CA PHE A 255 -28.01 -8.76 -9.18
C PHE A 255 -27.30 -8.30 -7.91
N CYS A 256 -26.73 -7.10 -7.95
CA CYS A 256 -26.07 -6.49 -6.79
C CYS A 256 -27.02 -5.52 -6.08
N TYR A 257 -26.89 -5.46 -4.75
CA TYR A 257 -27.72 -4.64 -3.87
C TYR A 257 -26.85 -3.85 -2.89
N ASP A 258 -27.39 -2.75 -2.35
CA ASP A 258 -26.72 -2.03 -1.27
C ASP A 258 -26.82 -2.80 0.05
N VAL A 259 -25.72 -3.47 0.40
CA VAL A 259 -25.59 -4.30 1.60
C VAL A 259 -24.70 -3.67 2.67
N ARG A 260 -24.33 -2.38 2.56
CA ARG A 260 -23.40 -1.74 3.52
C ARG A 260 -23.87 -1.88 4.96
N ASN A 261 -25.09 -1.42 5.23
CA ASN A 261 -25.68 -1.47 6.58
C ASN A 261 -25.87 -2.91 7.06
N LEU A 262 -26.26 -3.82 6.14
CA LEU A 262 -26.45 -5.23 6.47
C LEU A 262 -25.14 -5.89 6.92
N ILE A 263 -24.02 -5.60 6.25
CA ILE A 263 -22.70 -6.13 6.63
C ILE A 263 -22.29 -5.56 8.00
N ASP A 264 -22.50 -4.26 8.24
CA ASP A 264 -22.16 -3.64 9.52
C ASP A 264 -22.99 -4.20 10.68
N LEU A 265 -24.29 -4.44 10.46
CA LEU A 265 -25.18 -5.11 11.42
C LEU A 265 -24.76 -6.57 11.67
N ASP A 266 -24.41 -7.31 10.62
CA ASP A 266 -23.95 -8.71 10.77
C ASP A 266 -22.61 -8.80 11.52
N ASP A 267 -21.67 -7.89 11.26
CA ASP A 267 -20.41 -7.80 12.00
C ASP A 267 -20.66 -7.53 13.49
N GLN A 268 -21.58 -6.61 13.81
CA GLN A 268 -21.99 -6.30 15.19
C GLN A 268 -22.70 -7.49 15.85
N ARG A 269 -23.63 -8.14 15.13
CA ARG A 269 -24.37 -9.32 15.60
C ARG A 269 -23.42 -10.47 15.92
N ARG A 270 -22.49 -10.78 15.03
CA ARG A 270 -21.45 -11.81 15.26
C ARG A 270 -20.56 -11.45 16.44
N HIS A 271 -20.28 -10.17 16.66
CA HIS A 271 -19.53 -9.72 17.84
C HIS A 271 -20.32 -9.96 19.13
N ALA A 272 -21.61 -9.61 19.15
CA ALA A 272 -22.50 -9.84 20.29
C ALA A 272 -22.64 -11.34 20.61
N MET A 273 -22.88 -12.17 19.58
CA MET A 273 -22.96 -13.63 19.70
C MET A 273 -21.70 -14.24 20.32
N ARG A 274 -20.51 -13.80 19.87
CA ARG A 274 -19.22 -14.24 20.45
C ARG A 274 -19.10 -13.81 21.92
N GLY A 275 -19.54 -12.60 22.24
CA GLY A 275 -19.59 -12.10 23.61
C GLY A 275 -20.47 -12.99 24.51
N ARG A 276 -21.69 -13.31 24.06
CA ARG A 276 -22.60 -14.21 24.77
C ARG A 276 -21.98 -15.58 24.99
N LEU A 277 -21.51 -16.25 23.94
CA LEU A 277 -20.91 -17.58 24.03
C LEU A 277 -19.74 -17.62 25.02
N PHE A 278 -18.89 -16.59 25.02
CA PHE A 278 -17.78 -16.46 25.96
C PHE A 278 -18.27 -16.36 27.41
N TYR A 279 -19.25 -15.49 27.68
CA TYR A 279 -19.77 -15.31 29.03
C TYR A 279 -20.61 -16.47 29.52
N THR A 280 -21.38 -17.16 28.67
CA THR A 280 -22.06 -18.42 29.02
C THR A 280 -21.04 -19.49 29.43
N ALA A 281 -19.94 -19.64 28.68
CA ALA A 281 -18.89 -20.60 29.02
C ALA A 281 -18.18 -20.24 30.33
N LYS A 282 -17.97 -18.95 30.60
CA LYS A 282 -17.37 -18.45 31.84
C LYS A 282 -18.34 -18.60 33.02
N ALA A 283 -19.63 -18.32 32.83
CA ALA A 283 -20.67 -18.45 33.84
C ALA A 283 -20.82 -19.89 34.33
N LYS A 284 -20.69 -20.88 33.43
CA LYS A 284 -20.65 -22.31 33.80
C LYS A 284 -19.47 -22.69 34.69
N LYS A 285 -18.34 -21.99 34.61
CA LYS A 285 -17.11 -22.30 35.37
C LYS A 285 -16.98 -21.50 36.67
N THR A 286 -17.28 -20.20 36.64
CA THR A 286 -17.02 -19.27 37.74
C THR A 286 -18.27 -18.60 38.29
N GLY A 287 -19.46 -18.95 37.79
CA GLY A 287 -20.71 -18.27 38.12
C GLY A 287 -20.90 -16.96 37.34
N LYS A 288 -22.03 -16.29 37.60
CA LYS A 288 -22.43 -15.07 36.89
C LYS A 288 -21.37 -13.98 36.96
N VAL A 289 -21.11 -13.32 35.82
CA VAL A 289 -20.09 -12.27 35.70
C VAL A 289 -20.77 -10.94 35.41
N MET A 290 -20.54 -9.96 36.28
CA MET A 290 -21.04 -8.59 36.11
C MET A 290 -20.03 -7.76 35.32
N ILE A 291 -20.50 -7.00 34.34
CA ILE A 291 -19.69 -6.09 33.51
C ILE A 291 -20.20 -4.65 33.58
N ARG A 292 -19.30 -3.71 33.30
CA ARG A 292 -19.64 -2.28 33.13
C ARG A 292 -19.60 -1.95 31.65
N ILE A 293 -20.66 -1.31 31.15
CA ILE A 293 -20.90 -1.15 29.72
C ILE A 293 -20.22 0.09 29.12
N HIS A 294 -19.96 1.11 29.95
CA HIS A 294 -19.49 2.40 29.47
C HIS A 294 -17.98 2.38 29.17
N PRO A 295 -17.49 2.92 28.04
CA PRO A 295 -16.07 2.94 27.68
C PRO A 295 -15.18 3.59 28.75
N CYS A 296 -15.67 4.67 29.38
CA CYS A 296 -14.94 5.37 30.45
C CYS A 296 -15.01 4.66 31.81
N ALA A 297 -15.73 3.54 31.94
CA ALA A 297 -15.87 2.82 33.21
C ALA A 297 -14.55 2.22 33.72
N HIS A 298 -13.57 2.03 32.82
CA HIS A 298 -12.21 1.61 33.17
C HIS A 298 -11.26 2.79 33.48
N LEU A 299 -11.58 4.03 33.08
CA LEU A 299 -10.77 5.22 33.39
C LEU A 299 -11.11 5.85 34.75
N CYS A 300 -12.31 5.62 35.26
CA CYS A 300 -12.71 6.06 36.59
C CYS A 300 -12.33 4.98 37.62
N PHE A 301 -11.34 5.29 38.46
CA PHE A 301 -10.94 4.47 39.62
C PHE A 301 -11.95 4.54 40.78
N CYS A 302 -13.03 5.30 40.59
CA CYS A 302 -14.11 5.51 41.54
C CYS A 302 -14.97 4.24 41.67
N ARG A 303 -15.03 3.66 42.88
CA ARG A 303 -15.82 2.44 43.19
C ARG A 303 -17.28 2.74 43.58
N CYS A 304 -17.73 3.98 43.41
CA CYS A 304 -19.05 4.44 43.80
C CYS A 304 -20.15 3.89 42.87
N TRP A 305 -21.25 3.44 43.48
CA TRP A 305 -22.43 2.85 42.83
C TRP A 305 -23.06 3.77 41.77
N THR A 306 -22.86 5.08 41.90
CA THR A 306 -23.46 6.11 41.04
C THR A 306 -22.73 6.35 39.72
N CYS A 307 -21.51 5.84 39.53
CA CYS A 307 -20.72 6.17 38.33
C CYS A 307 -21.07 5.30 37.12
N PHE A 308 -21.22 3.98 37.28
CA PHE A 308 -21.55 3.08 36.17
C PHE A 308 -22.36 1.87 36.65
N LYS A 309 -23.50 1.60 35.98
CA LYS A 309 -24.35 0.44 36.26
C LYS A 309 -23.64 -0.85 35.86
N GLU A 310 -23.54 -1.79 36.79
CA GLU A 310 -23.10 -3.16 36.53
C GLU A 310 -24.29 -4.00 36.05
N VAL A 311 -24.08 -4.75 34.97
CA VAL A 311 -25.10 -5.62 34.36
C VAL A 311 -24.55 -7.03 34.20
N ASP A 312 -25.43 -8.03 34.22
CA ASP A 312 -25.06 -9.40 33.91
C ASP A 312 -24.60 -9.49 32.46
N ALA A 313 -23.36 -9.94 32.24
CA ALA A 313 -22.74 -9.97 30.93
C ALA A 313 -23.46 -10.92 29.97
N GLU A 314 -23.91 -12.08 30.46
CA GLU A 314 -24.61 -13.06 29.63
C GLU A 314 -25.94 -12.50 29.16
N GLN A 315 -26.70 -11.89 30.07
CA GLN A 315 -27.98 -11.26 29.76
C GLN A 315 -27.81 -10.09 28.78
N TYR A 316 -26.85 -9.19 29.03
CA TYR A 316 -26.59 -8.04 28.17
C TYR A 316 -26.25 -8.45 26.73
N TYR A 317 -25.32 -9.40 26.54
CA TYR A 317 -24.95 -9.84 25.20
C TYR A 317 -26.06 -10.66 24.51
N SER A 318 -26.94 -11.31 25.28
CA SER A 318 -28.12 -12.00 24.74
C SER A 318 -29.16 -11.01 24.21
N GLU A 319 -29.50 -10.00 25.01
CA GLU A 319 -30.42 -8.91 24.60
C GLU A 319 -29.85 -8.14 23.39
N LEU A 320 -28.54 -7.89 23.38
CA LEU A 320 -27.88 -7.21 22.25
C LEU A 320 -27.87 -8.06 20.97
N GLU A 321 -27.65 -9.38 21.07
CA GLU A 321 -27.71 -10.28 19.92
C GLU A 321 -29.13 -10.34 19.34
N GLU A 322 -30.16 -10.38 20.20
CA GLU A 322 -31.57 -10.39 19.79
C GLU A 322 -31.93 -9.08 19.07
N GLN A 323 -31.64 -7.92 19.67
CA GLN A 323 -31.87 -6.61 19.07
C GLN A 323 -31.19 -6.47 17.70
N LEU A 324 -29.91 -6.86 17.60
CA LEU A 324 -29.16 -6.80 16.34
C LEU A 324 -29.68 -7.81 15.31
N THR A 325 -30.24 -8.93 15.75
CA THR A 325 -30.86 -9.92 14.85
C THR A 325 -32.16 -9.39 14.27
N ASP A 326 -32.97 -8.70 15.07
CA ASP A 326 -34.21 -8.06 14.62
C ASP A 326 -33.92 -6.92 13.62
N GLU A 327 -32.94 -6.05 13.94
CA GLU A 327 -32.49 -5.00 13.02
C GLU A 327 -31.91 -5.58 11.73
N PHE A 328 -31.11 -6.64 11.82
CA PHE A 328 -30.57 -7.35 10.66
C PHE A 328 -31.69 -7.91 9.77
N ASN A 329 -32.69 -8.58 10.35
CA ASN A 329 -33.82 -9.14 9.60
C ASN A 329 -34.67 -8.02 8.95
N ALA A 330 -34.89 -6.92 9.67
CA ALA A 330 -35.60 -5.76 9.14
C ALA A 330 -34.86 -5.14 7.94
N GLU A 331 -33.53 -5.01 8.02
CA GLU A 331 -32.73 -4.50 6.91
C GLU A 331 -32.62 -5.51 5.75
N LEU A 332 -32.50 -6.81 6.04
CA LEU A 332 -32.47 -7.88 5.03
C LEU A 332 -33.71 -7.84 4.13
N ASN A 333 -34.89 -7.62 4.72
CA ASN A 333 -36.14 -7.47 3.97
C ASN A 333 -36.17 -6.21 3.08
N ARG A 334 -35.36 -5.19 3.38
CA ARG A 334 -35.25 -3.94 2.59
C ARG A 334 -34.21 -4.02 1.48
N VAL A 335 -33.30 -4.99 1.50
CA VAL A 335 -32.21 -5.12 0.51
C VAL A 335 -32.72 -5.19 -0.93
N PRO A 336 -33.76 -5.98 -1.28
CA PRO A 336 -34.24 -6.06 -2.65
C PRO A 336 -34.69 -4.71 -3.24
N LEU A 337 -35.17 -3.80 -2.39
CA LEU A 337 -35.60 -2.45 -2.79
C LEU A 337 -34.41 -1.53 -3.11
N LYS A 338 -33.19 -1.90 -2.73
CA LYS A 338 -31.96 -1.11 -2.88
C LYS A 338 -31.05 -1.70 -3.96
N ARG A 339 -31.62 -1.99 -5.13
CA ARG A 339 -30.90 -2.55 -6.26
C ARG A 339 -29.87 -1.58 -6.84
N LEU A 340 -28.70 -2.10 -7.19
CA LEU A 340 -27.63 -1.39 -7.89
C LEU A 340 -27.70 -1.63 -9.41
N ASP A 341 -27.11 -0.72 -10.17
CA ASP A 341 -26.95 -0.78 -11.64
C ASP A 341 -25.79 -1.71 -12.08
N LEU A 342 -25.56 -2.77 -11.29
CA LEU A 342 -24.43 -3.67 -11.38
C LEU A 342 -24.90 -5.13 -11.29
N ILE A 343 -24.38 -5.98 -12.18
CA ILE A 343 -24.63 -7.42 -12.17
C ILE A 343 -23.34 -8.22 -12.40
N PHE A 344 -23.33 -9.44 -11.88
CA PHE A 344 -22.35 -10.46 -12.23
C PHE A 344 -23.00 -11.54 -13.08
N VAL A 345 -22.41 -11.82 -14.24
CA VAL A 345 -22.90 -12.84 -15.18
C VAL A 345 -21.84 -13.91 -15.33
N THR A 346 -22.17 -15.14 -14.94
CA THR A 346 -21.28 -16.29 -15.04
C THR A 346 -21.63 -17.09 -16.28
N PHE A 347 -20.62 -17.34 -17.11
CA PHE A 347 -20.70 -18.20 -18.29
C PHE A 347 -20.22 -19.60 -17.95
N GLN A 348 -20.55 -20.56 -18.81
CA GLN A 348 -20.03 -21.92 -18.70
C GLN A 348 -18.51 -21.94 -18.86
N ASP A 349 -18.00 -21.32 -19.93
CA ASP A 349 -16.58 -21.30 -20.25
C ASP A 349 -15.99 -19.89 -20.23
N SER A 350 -14.71 -19.82 -19.88
CA SER A 350 -13.92 -18.57 -19.87
C SER A 350 -13.82 -17.92 -21.26
N ARG A 351 -13.81 -18.73 -22.33
CA ARG A 351 -13.79 -18.29 -23.73
C ARG A 351 -15.04 -17.51 -24.12
N MET A 352 -16.21 -17.94 -23.62
CA MET A 352 -17.49 -17.24 -23.85
C MET A 352 -17.47 -15.85 -23.21
N ALA A 353 -16.99 -15.75 -21.97
CA ALA A 353 -16.84 -14.48 -21.27
C ALA A 353 -15.86 -13.54 -22.00
N LYS A 354 -14.74 -14.07 -22.51
CA LYS A 354 -13.77 -13.29 -23.31
C LYS A 354 -14.40 -12.76 -24.60
N ARG A 355 -15.16 -13.58 -25.33
CA ARG A 355 -15.86 -13.19 -26.56
C ARG A 355 -16.82 -12.02 -26.32
N VAL A 356 -17.64 -12.10 -25.28
CA VAL A 356 -18.55 -11.01 -24.89
C VAL A 356 -17.76 -9.76 -24.52
N ARG A 357 -16.72 -9.89 -23.69
CA ARG A 357 -15.88 -8.75 -23.29
C ARG A 357 -15.25 -8.03 -24.50
N GLU A 358 -14.79 -8.77 -25.49
CA GLU A 358 -14.16 -8.21 -26.70
C GLU A 358 -15.15 -7.41 -27.55
N ASP A 359 -16.40 -7.87 -27.68
CA ASP A 359 -17.46 -7.15 -28.40
C ASP A 359 -17.80 -5.81 -27.70
N TYR A 360 -17.86 -5.81 -26.36
CA TYR A 360 -18.13 -4.61 -25.57
C TYR A 360 -16.91 -3.66 -25.41
N LYS A 361 -15.72 -4.03 -25.91
CA LYS A 361 -14.47 -3.27 -25.69
C LYS A 361 -14.49 -1.87 -26.28
N TYR A 362 -15.14 -1.69 -27.44
CA TYR A 362 -15.11 -0.45 -28.23
C TYR A 362 -16.43 0.33 -28.21
N ILE A 363 -17.31 0.05 -27.25
CA ILE A 363 -18.59 0.77 -27.10
C ILE A 363 -18.39 2.28 -26.91
N GLN A 364 -17.34 2.67 -26.18
CA GLN A 364 -16.99 4.08 -25.98
C GLN A 364 -16.54 4.78 -27.27
N CYS A 365 -16.12 4.00 -28.29
CA CYS A 365 -15.77 4.48 -29.61
C CYS A 365 -16.97 4.51 -30.58
N GLY A 366 -18.20 4.26 -30.10
CA GLY A 366 -19.42 4.25 -30.91
C GLY A 366 -19.69 2.94 -31.66
N VAL A 367 -18.88 1.89 -31.44
CA VAL A 367 -19.14 0.55 -32.01
C VAL A 367 -20.27 -0.10 -31.22
N GLN A 368 -21.36 -0.45 -31.91
CA GLN A 368 -22.49 -1.13 -31.25
C GLN A 368 -22.20 -2.63 -31.08
N PRO A 369 -22.48 -3.20 -29.90
CA PRO A 369 -22.33 -4.63 -29.66
C PRO A 369 -23.45 -5.42 -30.35
N GLN A 370 -23.32 -6.75 -30.35
CA GLN A 370 -24.38 -7.65 -30.80
C GLN A 370 -25.71 -7.35 -30.10
N GLN A 371 -26.78 -7.33 -30.90
CA GLN A 371 -28.11 -6.99 -30.43
C GLN A 371 -28.99 -8.23 -30.29
N SER A 372 -30.03 -8.11 -29.48
CA SER A 372 -31.07 -9.13 -29.27
C SER A 372 -32.45 -8.50 -29.28
N SER A 373 -33.50 -9.32 -29.24
CA SER A 373 -34.89 -8.86 -29.16
C SER A 373 -35.19 -8.01 -27.92
N VAL A 374 -34.37 -8.14 -26.87
CA VAL A 374 -34.51 -7.42 -25.60
C VAL A 374 -33.53 -6.26 -25.43
N THR A 375 -32.67 -5.97 -26.42
CA THR A 375 -31.62 -4.94 -26.34
C THR A 375 -32.14 -3.55 -25.93
N THR A 376 -33.32 -3.16 -26.39
CA THR A 376 -33.94 -1.86 -26.04
C THR A 376 -34.38 -1.79 -24.58
N ILE A 377 -34.80 -2.93 -24.01
CA ILE A 377 -35.23 -3.08 -22.61
C ILE A 377 -34.01 -3.06 -21.70
N VAL A 378 -33.01 -3.89 -22.00
CA VAL A 378 -31.81 -4.02 -21.18
C VAL A 378 -30.81 -2.87 -21.37
N LYS A 379 -30.99 -2.09 -22.45
CA LYS A 379 -30.14 -0.97 -22.87
C LYS A 379 -28.67 -1.38 -22.97
N SER A 380 -28.40 -2.51 -23.63
CA SER A 380 -27.07 -3.12 -23.66
C SER A 380 -25.98 -2.21 -24.24
N TYR A 381 -26.34 -1.28 -25.12
CA TYR A 381 -25.44 -0.29 -25.71
C TYR A 381 -24.85 0.72 -24.70
N TYR A 382 -25.38 0.84 -23.48
CA TYR A 382 -24.78 1.65 -22.40
C TYR A 382 -23.94 0.82 -21.42
N TRP A 383 -23.92 -0.50 -21.55
CA TRP A 383 -23.22 -1.35 -20.61
C TRP A 383 -21.72 -1.18 -20.70
N ARG A 384 -21.07 -1.28 -19.53
CA ARG A 384 -19.63 -1.47 -19.45
C ARG A 384 -19.37 -2.85 -18.87
N VAL A 385 -18.70 -3.67 -19.69
CA VAL A 385 -18.38 -5.06 -19.38
C VAL A 385 -16.90 -5.18 -19.06
N THR A 386 -16.61 -5.72 -17.88
CA THR A 386 -15.24 -6.00 -17.41
C THR A 386 -15.17 -7.42 -16.85
N LEU A 387 -13.97 -8.02 -16.82
CA LEU A 387 -13.81 -9.29 -16.09
C LEU A 387 -14.11 -9.07 -14.60
N ALA A 388 -14.78 -10.04 -13.97
CA ALA A 388 -15.05 -9.94 -12.55
C ALA A 388 -13.74 -10.09 -11.75
N PRO A 389 -13.43 -9.18 -10.82
CA PRO A 389 -12.29 -9.36 -9.92
C PRO A 389 -12.55 -10.52 -8.96
N HIS A 390 -11.48 -11.02 -8.33
CA HIS A 390 -11.59 -12.08 -7.34
C HIS A 390 -12.48 -11.63 -6.16
N PRO A 391 -13.28 -12.52 -5.53
CA PRO A 391 -14.31 -12.11 -4.56
C PRO A 391 -13.74 -11.44 -3.31
N LYS A 392 -12.54 -11.87 -2.90
CA LYS A 392 -11.77 -11.26 -1.79
C LYS A 392 -11.18 -9.88 -2.13
N ASP A 393 -11.05 -9.54 -3.42
CA ASP A 393 -10.56 -8.23 -3.87
C ASP A 393 -11.69 -7.19 -3.88
N ILE A 394 -12.95 -7.62 -4.00
CA ILE A 394 -14.14 -6.75 -3.99
C ILE A 394 -14.38 -6.22 -2.56
N ILE A 395 -14.53 -4.90 -2.44
CA ILE A 395 -14.96 -4.24 -1.21
C ILE A 395 -16.47 -4.01 -1.27
N TRP A 396 -17.23 -5.01 -0.82
CA TRP A 396 -18.70 -5.01 -0.88
C TRP A 396 -19.35 -3.79 -0.23
N LYS A 397 -18.76 -3.23 0.84
CA LYS A 397 -19.25 -2.00 1.51
C LYS A 397 -19.21 -0.75 0.61
N HIS A 398 -18.33 -0.73 -0.40
CA HIS A 398 -18.11 0.43 -1.28
C HIS A 398 -18.87 0.33 -2.60
N LEU A 399 -19.40 -0.85 -2.95
CA LEU A 399 -20.11 -1.09 -4.22
C LEU A 399 -21.28 -0.11 -4.45
N SER A 400 -21.97 0.30 -3.38
CA SER A 400 -23.11 1.20 -3.46
C SER A 400 -22.76 2.68 -3.71
N VAL A 401 -21.49 3.06 -3.68
CA VAL A 401 -21.07 4.44 -3.96
C VAL A 401 -21.20 4.72 -5.46
N ARG A 402 -22.18 5.57 -5.81
CA ARG A 402 -22.48 5.97 -7.18
C ARG A 402 -21.39 6.86 -7.78
N ARG A 403 -21.22 6.79 -9.10
CA ARG A 403 -20.14 7.44 -9.86
C ARG A 403 -20.02 8.95 -9.65
N PHE A 404 -21.12 9.71 -9.70
CA PHE A 404 -21.07 11.16 -9.50
C PHE A 404 -20.58 11.52 -8.09
N PHE A 405 -21.15 10.89 -7.08
CA PHE A 405 -20.74 11.09 -5.68
C PHE A 405 -19.31 10.62 -5.43
N TRP A 406 -18.89 9.54 -6.09
CA TRP A 406 -17.50 9.08 -6.06
C TRP A 406 -16.55 10.14 -6.64
N TRP A 407 -16.84 10.70 -7.82
CA TRP A 407 -16.01 11.74 -8.44
C TRP A 407 -15.97 13.02 -7.59
N ALA A 408 -17.10 13.45 -7.03
CA ALA A 408 -17.15 14.61 -6.15
C ALA A 408 -16.28 14.39 -4.90
N ARG A 409 -16.39 13.22 -4.25
CA ARG A 409 -15.53 12.83 -3.12
C ARG A 409 -14.07 12.80 -3.53
N PHE A 410 -13.75 12.16 -4.64
CA PHE A 410 -12.39 12.05 -5.16
C PHE A 410 -11.78 13.45 -5.39
N ILE A 411 -12.46 14.35 -6.09
CA ILE A 411 -11.96 15.70 -6.35
C ILE A 411 -11.79 16.48 -5.05
N ALA A 412 -12.79 16.47 -4.16
CA ALA A 412 -12.74 17.21 -2.90
C ALA A 412 -11.59 16.74 -2.00
N ILE A 413 -11.44 15.43 -1.83
CA ILE A 413 -10.38 14.84 -0.99
C ILE A 413 -9.00 15.12 -1.58
N ASN A 414 -8.80 14.92 -2.89
CA ASN A 414 -7.50 15.20 -3.52
C ASN A 414 -7.15 16.68 -3.49
N THR A 415 -8.13 17.57 -3.65
CA THR A 415 -7.92 19.03 -3.57
C THR A 415 -7.51 19.42 -2.15
N PHE A 416 -8.23 18.92 -1.13
CA PHE A 416 -7.87 19.14 0.27
C PHE A 416 -6.45 18.62 0.57
N LEU A 417 -6.13 17.42 0.10
CA LEU A 417 -4.84 16.79 0.33
C LEU A 417 -3.69 17.54 -0.38
N PHE A 418 -3.93 18.07 -1.58
CA PHE A 418 -2.97 18.95 -2.26
C PHE A 418 -2.67 20.20 -1.42
N PHE A 419 -3.69 20.91 -0.93
CA PHE A 419 -3.48 22.08 -0.08
C PHE A 419 -2.82 21.72 1.24
N LEU A 420 -3.27 20.64 1.88
CA LEU A 420 -2.68 20.14 3.13
C LEU A 420 -1.18 19.94 2.94
N PHE A 421 -0.74 19.22 1.91
CA PHE A 421 0.70 19.01 1.72
C PHE A 421 1.42 20.24 1.22
N PHE A 422 0.85 21.02 0.30
CA PHE A 422 1.47 22.27 -0.15
C PHE A 422 1.78 23.24 1.02
N PHE A 423 0.93 23.29 2.06
CA PHE A 423 1.14 24.13 3.25
C PHE A 423 1.85 23.41 4.41
N LEU A 424 1.76 22.08 4.53
CA LEU A 424 2.39 21.28 5.60
C LEU A 424 3.82 20.84 5.29
N THR A 425 4.28 20.93 4.03
CA THR A 425 5.66 20.63 3.54
C THR A 425 6.78 21.47 4.17
N THR A 426 6.39 22.25 5.17
CA THR A 426 7.08 23.37 5.77
C THR A 426 7.80 23.07 7.11
N PRO A 427 8.28 21.86 7.49
CA PRO A 427 9.05 21.72 8.73
C PRO A 427 10.33 22.58 8.72
N ALA A 428 11.00 22.68 7.56
CA ALA A 428 12.20 23.49 7.39
C ALA A 428 11.92 25.01 7.50
N ILE A 429 10.75 25.50 7.05
CA ILE A 429 10.40 26.92 7.26
C ILE A 429 9.89 27.16 8.65
N ILE A 430 9.17 26.24 9.31
CA ILE A 430 8.84 26.40 10.75
C ILE A 430 10.13 26.61 11.53
N ILE A 431 11.17 25.84 11.24
CA ILE A 431 12.46 25.99 11.89
C ILE A 431 13.15 27.31 11.50
N ASN A 432 13.21 27.65 10.20
CA ASN A 432 13.81 28.92 9.74
C ASN A 432 13.01 30.16 10.16
N THR A 433 11.70 30.07 10.34
CA THR A 433 10.83 31.17 10.81
C THR A 433 10.84 31.27 12.33
N ILE A 434 10.90 30.17 13.07
CA ILE A 434 11.17 30.18 14.52
C ILE A 434 12.49 30.89 14.80
N ASP A 435 13.50 30.66 13.96
CA ASP A 435 14.78 31.34 14.02
C ASP A 435 14.66 32.83 13.62
N MET A 436 13.92 33.15 12.55
CA MET A 436 13.68 34.53 12.08
C MET A 436 12.85 35.38 13.06
N TYR A 437 11.90 34.80 13.79
CA TYR A 437 11.07 35.49 14.79
C TYR A 437 11.72 35.58 16.17
N ASN A 438 12.98 35.13 16.32
CA ASN A 438 13.79 35.30 17.52
C ASN A 438 13.12 34.79 18.81
N VAL A 439 12.23 33.79 18.69
CA VAL A 439 11.54 33.13 19.82
C VAL A 439 12.49 32.16 20.56
N THR A 440 13.69 31.94 20.00
CA THR A 440 14.81 31.12 20.47
C THR A 440 15.76 31.83 21.43
N ARG A 441 15.53 33.08 21.88
CA ARG A 441 16.40 33.73 22.88
C ARG A 441 16.67 32.94 24.17
N PRO A 442 15.79 32.05 24.70
CA PRO A 442 16.16 31.15 25.79
C PRO A 442 16.90 29.87 25.34
N ILE A 443 16.96 29.59 24.04
CA ILE A 443 17.56 28.40 23.40
C ILE A 443 18.96 28.70 22.82
N GLU A 444 19.34 29.97 22.63
CA GLU A 444 20.73 30.35 22.27
C GLU A 444 21.77 29.86 23.31
N ASN A 445 21.36 29.71 24.57
CA ASN A 445 22.18 29.11 25.62
C ASN A 445 22.29 27.57 25.53
N LEU A 446 21.50 26.94 24.66
CA LEU A 446 21.52 25.51 24.34
C LEU A 446 22.09 25.32 22.92
N GLN A 447 23.34 25.75 22.70
CA GLN A 447 24.15 25.38 21.52
C GLN A 447 24.51 23.87 21.51
N SER A 448 23.54 23.00 21.77
CA SER A 448 23.75 21.56 21.65
C SER A 448 23.48 21.13 20.21
N PRO A 449 24.40 20.41 19.56
CA PRO A 449 24.19 19.90 18.19
C PRO A 449 22.99 18.95 18.05
N ILE A 450 22.48 18.45 19.18
CA ILE A 450 21.27 17.63 19.27
C ILE A 450 20.02 18.46 18.93
N VAL A 451 19.90 19.69 19.45
CA VAL A 451 18.71 20.51 19.22
C VAL A 451 18.73 21.14 17.83
N THR A 452 19.91 21.54 17.33
CA THR A 452 20.02 22.23 16.03
C THR A 452 20.00 21.28 14.83
N GLN A 453 20.51 20.04 14.92
CA GLN A 453 20.58 19.15 13.74
C GLN A 453 19.65 17.94 13.80
N PHE A 454 19.52 17.32 14.97
CA PHE A 454 18.71 16.11 15.11
C PHE A 454 17.21 16.42 15.12
N PHE A 455 16.78 17.50 15.79
CA PHE A 455 15.35 17.86 15.84
C PHE A 455 14.73 18.15 14.46
N PRO A 456 15.36 18.93 13.56
CA PRO A 456 14.88 19.11 12.19
C PRO A 456 14.79 17.82 11.37
N SER A 457 15.83 16.97 11.45
CA SER A 457 15.84 15.69 10.75
C SER A 457 14.78 14.74 11.27
N VAL A 458 14.55 14.69 12.59
CA VAL A 458 13.49 13.90 13.21
C VAL A 458 12.12 14.47 12.93
N LEU A 459 11.95 15.80 12.92
CA LEU A 459 10.69 16.44 12.59
C LEU A 459 10.30 16.15 11.15
N LEU A 460 11.23 16.33 10.20
CA LEU A 460 11.03 15.95 8.81
C LEU A 460 10.71 14.46 8.70
N TRP A 461 11.48 13.60 9.36
CA TRP A 461 11.22 12.16 9.36
C TRP A 461 9.82 11.85 9.92
N ALA A 462 9.39 12.46 11.02
CA ALA A 462 8.08 12.29 11.60
C ALA A 462 6.96 12.70 10.62
N PHE A 463 7.12 13.84 9.93
CA PHE A 463 6.19 14.23 8.87
C PHE A 463 6.20 13.25 7.70
N THR A 464 7.37 12.73 7.29
CA THR A 464 7.43 11.70 6.26
C THR A 464 6.74 10.41 6.71
N VAL A 465 6.79 10.00 7.97
CA VAL A 465 6.07 8.83 8.49
C VAL A 465 4.55 9.07 8.55
N ILE A 466 4.12 10.27 8.94
CA ILE A 466 2.70 10.65 9.00
C ILE A 466 2.09 10.74 7.59
N LEU A 467 2.87 11.09 6.58
CA LEU A 467 2.37 11.35 5.23
C LEU A 467 1.71 10.11 4.57
N PRO A 468 2.35 8.92 4.49
CA PRO A 468 1.69 7.72 3.98
C PRO A 468 0.42 7.34 4.75
N LEU A 469 0.34 7.67 6.04
CA LEU A 469 -0.87 7.45 6.84
C LEU A 469 -2.00 8.38 6.39
N ILE A 470 -1.72 9.67 6.17
CA ILE A 470 -2.72 10.63 5.65
C ILE A 470 -3.19 10.20 4.25
N VAL A 471 -2.27 9.80 3.37
CA VAL A 471 -2.61 9.31 2.02
C VAL A 471 -3.43 8.01 2.09
N TYR A 472 -3.11 7.10 3.01
CA TYR A 472 -3.91 5.89 3.23
C TYR A 472 -5.34 6.24 3.64
N PHE A 473 -5.53 7.18 4.58
CA PHE A 473 -6.86 7.64 4.98
C PHE A 473 -7.61 8.32 3.83
N SER A 474 -6.94 9.12 3.00
CA SER A 474 -7.52 9.67 1.76
C SER A 474 -8.06 8.56 0.84
N ALA A 475 -7.22 7.57 0.53
CA ALA A 475 -7.59 6.47 -0.35
C ALA A 475 -8.74 5.62 0.21
N PHE A 476 -8.83 5.49 1.54
CA PHE A 476 -9.95 4.84 2.22
C PHE A 476 -11.25 5.66 2.09
N LEU A 477 -11.20 6.98 2.29
CA LEU A 477 -12.35 7.88 2.19
C LEU A 477 -12.91 8.01 0.76
N GLU A 478 -12.09 7.77 -0.25
CA GLU A 478 -12.50 7.73 -1.66
C GLU A 478 -13.45 6.56 -1.99
N ALA A 479 -13.47 5.50 -1.17
CA ALA A 479 -14.35 4.34 -1.33
C ALA A 479 -14.26 3.65 -2.70
N HIS A 480 -13.07 3.18 -3.06
CA HIS A 480 -12.83 2.35 -4.26
C HIS A 480 -13.55 0.99 -4.15
N TRP A 481 -14.01 0.45 -5.28
CA TRP A 481 -14.73 -0.84 -5.31
C TRP A 481 -13.84 -2.07 -5.10
N THR A 482 -12.57 -2.01 -5.49
CA THR A 482 -11.62 -3.12 -5.32
C THR A 482 -10.41 -2.71 -4.49
N ARG A 483 -9.90 -3.65 -3.68
CA ARG A 483 -8.68 -3.46 -2.87
C ARG A 483 -7.47 -3.21 -3.77
N SER A 484 -7.38 -3.91 -4.88
CA SER A 484 -6.31 -3.73 -5.87
C SER A 484 -6.28 -2.32 -6.44
N ASN A 485 -7.44 -1.74 -6.81
CA ASN A 485 -7.49 -0.37 -7.31
C ASN A 485 -7.18 0.65 -6.21
N GLN A 486 -7.68 0.43 -4.99
CA GLN A 486 -7.36 1.28 -3.85
C GLN A 486 -5.85 1.33 -3.59
N ASN A 487 -5.19 0.17 -3.59
CA ASN A 487 -3.73 0.07 -3.41
C ASN A 487 -2.95 0.69 -4.58
N LEU A 488 -3.42 0.53 -5.83
CA LEU A 488 -2.80 1.12 -7.00
C LEU A 488 -2.85 2.65 -6.94
N VAL A 489 -4.00 3.23 -6.59
CA VAL A 489 -4.15 4.68 -6.42
C VAL A 489 -3.29 5.18 -5.26
N MET A 490 -3.21 4.42 -4.16
CA MET A 490 -2.35 4.72 -3.02
C MET A 490 -0.87 4.78 -3.42
N VAL A 491 -0.36 3.83 -4.21
CA VAL A 491 1.03 3.86 -4.72
C VAL A 491 1.34 5.16 -5.44
N HIS A 492 0.48 5.54 -6.41
CA HIS A 492 0.71 6.71 -7.24
C HIS A 492 0.64 8.00 -6.43
N LYS A 493 -0.39 8.16 -5.59
CA LYS A 493 -0.55 9.35 -4.74
C LYS A 493 0.60 9.47 -3.76
N CYS A 494 0.89 8.41 -3.02
CA CYS A 494 1.93 8.41 -2.00
C CYS A 494 3.28 8.77 -2.63
N TYR A 495 3.63 8.16 -3.78
CA TYR A 495 4.87 8.48 -4.48
C TYR A 495 4.93 9.93 -4.97
N ILE A 496 3.89 10.43 -5.67
CA ILE A 496 3.88 11.80 -6.20
C ILE A 496 4.00 12.84 -5.07
N PHE A 497 3.22 12.67 -3.99
CA PHE A 497 3.28 13.60 -2.86
C PHE A 497 4.58 13.50 -2.08
N LEU A 498 5.13 12.29 -1.89
CA LEU A 498 6.45 12.11 -1.27
C LEU A 498 7.56 12.77 -2.09
N VAL A 499 7.61 12.54 -3.40
CA VAL A 499 8.63 13.17 -4.27
C VAL A 499 8.48 14.69 -4.29
N PHE A 500 7.24 15.19 -4.39
CA PHE A 500 6.98 16.62 -4.36
C PHE A 500 7.41 17.27 -3.03
N MET A 501 7.04 16.65 -1.90
CA MET A 501 7.33 17.17 -0.56
C MET A 501 8.78 17.00 -0.13
N VAL A 502 9.37 15.84 -0.37
CA VAL A 502 10.69 15.48 0.15
C VAL A 502 11.76 15.96 -0.81
N VAL A 503 11.57 15.78 -2.12
CA VAL A 503 12.61 16.10 -3.11
C VAL A 503 12.40 17.49 -3.69
N ILE A 504 11.26 17.76 -4.33
CA ILE A 504 11.11 18.96 -5.18
C ILE A 504 11.11 20.25 -4.35
N LEU A 505 10.24 20.37 -3.35
CA LEU A 505 10.08 21.62 -2.59
C LEU A 505 11.34 22.02 -1.79
N PRO A 506 11.98 21.11 -1.01
CA PRO A 506 13.18 21.48 -0.26
C PRO A 506 14.36 21.80 -1.17
N SER A 507 14.49 21.07 -2.29
CA SER A 507 15.56 21.33 -3.26
C SER A 507 15.41 22.69 -3.91
N MET A 508 14.21 23.09 -4.31
CA MET A 508 13.98 24.41 -4.92
C MET A 508 14.15 25.57 -3.92
N GLY A 509 14.34 25.29 -2.62
CA GLY A 509 14.38 26.31 -1.58
C GLY A 509 13.09 27.14 -1.51
N LEU A 510 12.01 26.65 -2.14
CA LEU A 510 10.77 27.39 -2.27
C LEU A 510 10.01 27.31 -0.97
N THR A 511 9.88 28.47 -0.34
CA THR A 511 9.02 28.67 0.80
C THR A 511 7.59 28.84 0.32
N SER A 512 6.88 27.74 0.02
CA SER A 512 5.53 27.77 -0.58
C SER A 512 4.58 28.73 0.12
N LEU A 513 4.60 28.77 1.47
CA LEU A 513 3.78 29.69 2.26
C LEU A 513 4.24 31.15 2.19
N ASP A 514 5.54 31.45 2.28
CA ASP A 514 6.05 32.83 2.23
C ASP A 514 5.92 33.41 0.81
N VAL A 515 6.17 32.62 -0.23
CA VAL A 515 5.91 33.00 -1.63
C VAL A 515 4.40 33.16 -1.88
N PHE A 516 3.55 32.26 -1.37
CA PHE A 516 2.10 32.38 -1.52
C PHE A 516 1.54 33.61 -0.80
N LEU A 517 1.97 33.87 0.44
CA LEU A 517 1.53 35.03 1.21
C LEU A 517 2.04 36.33 0.59
N ARG A 518 3.30 36.40 0.16
CA ARG A 518 3.84 37.58 -0.54
C ARG A 518 3.18 37.76 -1.90
N TRP A 519 2.93 36.69 -2.67
CA TRP A 519 2.17 36.79 -3.91
C TRP A 519 0.72 37.26 -3.68
N LEU A 520 0.07 36.79 -2.61
CA LEU A 520 -1.31 37.14 -2.28
C LEU A 520 -1.44 38.61 -1.80
N PHE A 521 -0.43 39.13 -1.10
CA PHE A 521 -0.49 40.45 -0.46
C PHE A 521 0.42 41.52 -1.10
N ASP A 522 1.38 41.15 -1.93
CA ASP A 522 2.33 42.05 -2.62
C ASP A 522 2.30 41.80 -4.14
N ILE A 523 1.51 42.62 -4.82
CA ILE A 523 1.23 42.52 -6.27
C ILE A 523 2.50 42.76 -7.13
N TYR A 524 3.50 43.47 -6.60
CA TYR A 524 4.75 43.79 -7.32
C TYR A 524 5.90 42.82 -7.01
N TYR A 525 5.68 41.88 -6.08
CA TYR A 525 6.70 40.92 -5.67
C TYR A 525 7.20 40.05 -6.83
N LEU A 526 6.34 39.61 -7.75
CA LEU A 526 6.76 38.78 -8.89
C LEU A 526 7.67 39.53 -9.89
N GLU A 527 7.59 40.86 -9.97
CA GLU A 527 8.44 41.66 -10.85
C GLU A 527 9.81 41.99 -10.23
N GLN A 528 9.91 42.08 -8.90
CA GLN A 528 11.14 42.41 -8.18
C GLN A 528 11.82 41.21 -7.51
N ALA A 529 11.11 40.09 -7.33
CA ALA A 529 11.69 38.86 -6.83
C ALA A 529 12.55 38.24 -7.93
N SER A 530 13.84 38.58 -7.95
CA SER A 530 14.83 37.68 -8.51
C SER A 530 14.80 36.40 -7.67
N ILE A 531 13.94 35.45 -8.04
CA ILE A 531 13.91 34.13 -7.41
C ILE A 531 15.35 33.61 -7.55
N ARG A 532 16.05 33.48 -6.41
CA ARG A 532 17.48 33.23 -6.33
C ARG A 532 17.77 31.76 -6.65
N PHE A 533 17.42 31.32 -7.85
CA PHE A 533 17.62 29.95 -8.31
C PHE A 533 19.10 29.53 -8.26
N GLN A 534 20.02 30.51 -8.32
CA GLN A 534 21.46 30.30 -8.14
C GLN A 534 21.84 29.67 -6.78
N CYS A 535 20.99 29.79 -5.74
CA CYS A 535 21.24 29.18 -4.43
C CYS A 535 20.58 27.80 -4.22
N VAL A 536 19.92 27.20 -5.22
CA VAL A 536 19.21 25.90 -5.10
C VAL A 536 20.15 24.73 -4.82
N PHE A 537 21.39 24.79 -5.33
CA PHE A 537 22.39 23.73 -5.14
C PHE A 537 23.34 24.00 -3.97
N LEU A 538 22.84 24.62 -2.90
CA LEU A 538 23.63 24.76 -1.68
C LEU A 538 24.10 23.37 -1.21
N PRO A 539 25.40 23.18 -0.93
CA PRO A 539 25.92 21.91 -0.43
C PRO A 539 25.24 21.42 0.86
N ASP A 540 24.67 22.34 1.62
CA ASP A 540 23.86 22.08 2.82
C ASP A 540 22.60 21.25 2.51
N ASN A 541 22.01 21.40 1.31
CA ASN A 541 20.90 20.56 0.86
C ASN A 541 21.34 19.10 0.68
N GLY A 542 22.58 18.88 0.18
CA GLY A 542 23.15 17.54 0.05
C GLY A 542 23.32 16.85 1.41
N ALA A 543 23.82 17.57 2.41
CA ALA A 543 24.02 17.04 3.78
C ALA A 543 22.68 16.64 4.42
N PHE A 544 21.65 17.47 4.22
CA PHE A 544 20.29 17.19 4.67
C PHE A 544 19.73 15.89 4.09
N PHE A 545 19.86 15.65 2.78
CA PHE A 545 19.36 14.43 2.16
C PHE A 545 20.15 13.18 2.56
N VAL A 546 21.46 13.30 2.77
CA VAL A 546 22.27 12.20 3.33
C VAL A 546 21.79 11.84 4.73
N ASN A 547 21.55 12.83 5.60
CA ASN A 547 21.01 12.62 6.95
C ASN A 547 19.62 11.99 6.91
N TYR A 548 18.75 12.44 6.00
CA TYR A 548 17.43 11.85 5.78
C TYR A 548 17.51 10.36 5.40
N VAL A 549 18.38 10.00 4.44
CA VAL A 549 18.55 8.59 4.02
C VAL A 549 19.11 7.74 5.16
N ILE A 550 20.06 8.24 5.96
CA ILE A 550 20.59 7.54 7.14
C ILE A 550 19.48 7.27 8.16
N THR A 551 18.65 8.27 8.47
CA THR A 551 17.53 8.12 9.38
C THR A 551 16.47 7.15 8.83
N ALA A 552 16.18 7.20 7.53
CA ALA A 552 15.29 6.24 6.88
C ALA A 552 15.86 4.80 6.92
N ALA A 553 17.17 4.64 6.71
CA ALA A 553 17.86 3.34 6.70
C ALA A 553 17.85 2.66 8.07
N LEU A 554 18.14 3.42 9.13
CA LEU A 554 18.28 2.88 10.48
C LEU A 554 16.96 2.98 11.25
N LEU A 555 16.52 4.20 11.56
CA LEU A 555 15.31 4.41 12.36
C LEU A 555 14.06 3.94 11.61
N GLY A 556 13.93 4.26 10.32
CA GLY A 556 12.78 3.86 9.50
C GLY A 556 12.58 2.34 9.49
N THR A 557 13.59 1.59 9.08
CA THR A 557 13.50 0.11 9.03
C THR A 557 13.35 -0.52 10.41
N GLY A 558 13.97 0.04 11.46
CA GLY A 558 13.78 -0.42 12.84
C GLY A 558 12.32 -0.28 13.31
N MET A 559 11.66 0.81 12.93
CA MET A 559 10.26 1.06 13.29
C MET A 559 9.29 0.17 12.49
N ASP A 560 9.63 -0.13 11.23
CA ASP A 560 8.90 -1.10 10.41
C ASP A 560 9.01 -2.52 10.99
N LEU A 561 10.18 -2.90 11.51
CA LEU A 561 10.38 -4.18 12.22
C LEU A 561 9.50 -4.28 13.47
N LEU A 562 9.44 -3.21 14.27
CA LEU A 562 8.55 -3.10 15.43
C LEU A 562 7.06 -3.09 15.06
N ARG A 563 6.73 -2.73 13.81
CA ARG A 563 5.38 -2.41 13.36
C ARG A 563 4.71 -1.39 14.29
N LEU A 564 5.43 -0.31 14.62
CA LEU A 564 5.02 0.62 15.68
C LEU A 564 3.60 1.17 15.47
N GLY A 565 3.23 1.49 14.22
CA GLY A 565 1.89 2.00 13.91
C GLY A 565 0.77 1.01 14.24
N SER A 566 0.95 -0.28 13.93
CA SER A 566 -0.05 -1.29 14.28
C SER A 566 -0.03 -1.61 15.77
N LEU A 567 1.15 -1.63 16.40
CA LEU A 567 1.29 -1.84 17.85
C LEU A 567 0.62 -0.72 18.65
N PHE A 568 0.78 0.53 18.21
CA PHE A 568 0.13 1.70 18.81
C PHE A 568 -1.39 1.60 18.71
N TRP A 569 -1.90 1.26 17.51
CA TRP A 569 -3.33 1.08 17.29
C TRP A 569 -3.92 -0.09 18.09
N TYR A 570 -3.21 -1.21 18.14
CA TYR A 570 -3.56 -2.38 18.94
C TYR A 570 -3.61 -2.04 20.43
N SER A 571 -2.57 -1.38 20.95
CA SER A 571 -2.48 -0.99 22.37
C SER A 571 -3.59 -0.03 22.75
N THR A 572 -3.89 0.95 21.88
CA THR A 572 -4.99 1.90 22.07
C THR A 572 -6.33 1.18 22.10
N ARG A 573 -6.62 0.27 21.15
CA ARG A 573 -7.84 -0.54 21.15
C ARG A 573 -7.95 -1.44 22.38
N LEU A 574 -6.85 -2.03 22.82
CA LEU A 574 -6.83 -2.87 24.01
C LEU A 574 -7.09 -2.04 25.28
N PHE A 575 -6.54 -0.83 25.36
CA PHE A 575 -6.76 0.10 26.46
C PHE A 575 -8.24 0.55 26.55
N PHE A 576 -8.88 0.82 25.42
CA PHE A 576 -10.30 1.21 25.35
C PHE A 576 -11.30 0.04 25.24
N SER A 577 -10.84 -1.20 25.30
CA SER A 577 -11.73 -2.38 25.24
C SER A 577 -12.64 -2.46 26.47
N ARG A 578 -13.94 -2.71 26.23
CA ARG A 578 -15.00 -2.73 27.25
C ARG A 578 -15.07 -4.05 28.00
N SER A 579 -14.74 -5.16 27.33
CA SER A 579 -14.95 -6.51 27.86
C SER A 579 -13.83 -7.49 27.52
N GLU A 580 -13.71 -8.57 28.29
CA GLU A 580 -12.77 -9.65 28.00
C GLU A 580 -12.96 -10.28 26.60
N PRO A 581 -14.18 -10.58 26.13
CA PRO A 581 -14.38 -11.08 24.77
C PRO A 581 -13.96 -10.06 23.70
N GLU A 582 -14.12 -8.77 23.96
CA GLU A 582 -13.62 -7.74 23.04
C GLU A 582 -12.10 -7.77 22.95
N ARG A 583 -11.37 -7.96 24.06
CA ARG A 583 -9.90 -8.16 24.05
C ARG A 583 -9.50 -9.40 23.26
N VAL A 584 -10.21 -10.50 23.41
CA VAL A 584 -9.98 -11.73 22.63
C VAL A 584 -10.24 -11.48 21.15
N ASN A 585 -11.31 -10.77 20.81
CA ASN A 585 -11.65 -10.44 19.43
C ASN A 585 -10.61 -9.48 18.80
N ILE A 586 -10.14 -8.48 19.55
CA ILE A 586 -9.09 -7.56 19.11
C ILE A 586 -7.80 -8.34 18.82
N ARG A 587 -7.42 -9.29 19.68
CA ARG A 587 -6.24 -10.17 19.49
C ARG A 587 -6.40 -11.07 18.25
N LYS A 588 -7.59 -11.62 18.02
CA LYS A 588 -7.87 -12.47 16.86
C LYS A 588 -7.86 -11.68 15.54
N ASN A 589 -8.42 -10.48 15.53
CA ASN A 589 -8.50 -9.61 14.35
C ASN A 589 -7.20 -8.82 14.08
N GLN A 590 -6.03 -9.27 14.58
CA GLN A 590 -4.74 -8.61 14.35
C GLN A 590 -4.01 -9.06 13.08
N ALA A 591 -4.48 -10.10 12.37
CA ALA A 591 -3.87 -10.46 11.10
C ALA A 591 -4.09 -9.31 10.09
N ILE A 592 -3.01 -8.59 9.76
CA ILE A 592 -3.03 -7.48 8.80
C ILE A 592 -2.50 -8.02 7.46
N ASP A 593 -3.10 -7.54 6.39
CA ASP A 593 -2.65 -7.71 5.02
C ASP A 593 -1.37 -6.87 4.78
N PHE A 594 -0.37 -7.43 4.07
CA PHE A 594 0.81 -6.63 3.72
C PHE A 594 0.42 -5.50 2.75
N GLN A 595 0.67 -4.25 3.14
CA GLN A 595 0.28 -3.08 2.37
C GLN A 595 1.32 -2.75 1.27
N PHE A 596 1.39 -3.60 0.24
CA PHE A 596 2.32 -3.44 -0.89
C PHE A 596 2.37 -2.01 -1.42
N GLY A 597 1.22 -1.35 -1.55
CA GLY A 597 1.19 -0.02 -2.14
C GLY A 597 1.90 1.07 -1.35
N ARG A 598 1.87 0.99 -0.01
CA ARG A 598 2.55 1.93 0.88
C ARG A 598 4.05 1.68 0.85
N GLU A 599 4.43 0.41 0.98
CA GLU A 599 5.82 -0.02 1.05
C GLU A 599 6.58 0.25 -0.26
N TYR A 600 5.93 0.05 -1.42
CA TYR A 600 6.50 0.43 -2.71
C TYR A 600 6.74 1.94 -2.82
N ALA A 601 5.73 2.76 -2.50
CA ALA A 601 5.85 4.20 -2.63
C ALA A 601 6.97 4.78 -1.73
N TRP A 602 7.07 4.30 -0.49
CA TRP A 602 8.13 4.70 0.44
C TRP A 602 9.53 4.34 -0.07
N MET A 603 9.70 3.08 -0.50
CA MET A 603 10.96 2.61 -1.05
C MET A 603 11.35 3.36 -2.33
N MET A 604 10.39 3.61 -3.23
CA MET A 604 10.63 4.34 -4.47
C MET A 604 10.95 5.81 -4.22
N ASN A 605 10.41 6.42 -3.16
CA ASN A 605 10.78 7.76 -2.76
C ASN A 605 12.25 7.83 -2.33
N VAL A 606 12.69 6.96 -1.41
CA VAL A 606 14.11 6.92 -0.97
C VAL A 606 15.04 6.61 -2.16
N PHE A 607 14.65 5.67 -3.02
CA PHE A 607 15.39 5.40 -4.26
C PHE A 607 15.47 6.64 -5.18
N SER A 608 14.38 7.39 -5.33
CA SER A 608 14.35 8.62 -6.14
C SER A 608 15.25 9.70 -5.55
N VAL A 609 15.32 9.85 -4.22
CA VAL A 609 16.25 10.76 -3.53
C VAL A 609 17.70 10.35 -3.84
N VAL A 610 18.03 9.06 -3.69
CA VAL A 610 19.37 8.54 -3.98
C VAL A 610 19.75 8.77 -5.44
N MET A 611 18.84 8.51 -6.38
CA MET A 611 19.11 8.73 -7.81
C MET A 611 19.25 10.21 -8.15
N ALA A 612 18.41 11.08 -7.60
CA ALA A 612 18.46 12.52 -7.81
C ALA A 612 19.80 13.14 -7.37
N TYR A 613 20.34 12.67 -6.25
CA TYR A 613 21.57 13.20 -5.65
C TYR A 613 22.83 12.36 -5.90
N SER A 614 22.72 11.22 -6.58
CA SER A 614 23.86 10.31 -6.84
C SER A 614 25.04 10.99 -7.54
N ILE A 615 24.77 11.88 -8.49
CA ILE A 615 25.81 12.61 -9.24
C ILE A 615 26.26 13.88 -8.51
N THR A 616 25.32 14.62 -7.93
CA THR A 616 25.60 15.91 -7.29
C THR A 616 26.28 15.74 -5.92
N CYS A 617 25.91 14.70 -5.17
CA CYS A 617 26.41 14.33 -3.85
C CYS A 617 26.59 12.80 -3.75
N PRO A 618 27.70 12.24 -4.28
CA PRO A 618 27.91 10.79 -4.41
C PRO A 618 27.94 10.02 -3.08
N ILE A 619 28.16 10.70 -1.95
CA ILE A 619 28.13 10.12 -0.60
C ILE A 619 26.76 9.53 -0.25
N ILE A 620 25.68 9.98 -0.89
CA ILE A 620 24.33 9.47 -0.62
C ILE A 620 24.15 7.99 -1.05
N VAL A 621 24.91 7.54 -2.06
CA VAL A 621 24.75 6.22 -2.68
C VAL A 621 25.05 5.06 -1.73
N PRO A 622 26.16 5.02 -0.97
CA PRO A 622 26.40 3.95 0.01
C PRO A 622 25.35 3.89 1.12
N PHE A 623 24.81 5.05 1.57
CA PHE A 623 23.72 5.07 2.53
C PHE A 623 22.39 4.63 1.93
N GLY A 624 22.17 4.90 0.64
CA GLY A 624 21.06 4.35 -0.14
C GLY A 624 21.13 2.82 -0.27
N LEU A 625 22.33 2.27 -0.48
CA LEU A 625 22.56 0.83 -0.48
C LEU A 625 22.25 0.23 0.90
N LEU A 626 22.74 0.85 1.98
CA LEU A 626 22.43 0.46 3.35
C LEU A 626 20.91 0.41 3.60
N TYR A 627 20.19 1.44 3.18
CA TYR A 627 18.72 1.48 3.27
C TYR A 627 18.07 0.29 2.57
N LEU A 628 18.42 0.02 1.30
CA LEU A 628 17.80 -1.07 0.53
C LEU A 628 18.10 -2.45 1.14
N CYS A 629 19.33 -2.69 1.61
CA CYS A 629 19.69 -3.93 2.29
C CYS A 629 18.90 -4.11 3.59
N MET A 630 18.81 -3.06 4.42
CA MET A 630 18.07 -3.09 5.68
C MET A 630 16.56 -3.27 5.45
N LYS A 631 16.01 -2.62 4.43
CA LYS A 631 14.60 -2.75 4.04
C LYS A 631 14.29 -4.16 3.56
N HIS A 632 15.14 -4.72 2.70
CA HIS A 632 14.98 -6.10 2.21
C HIS A 632 14.98 -7.14 3.33
N LEU A 633 15.90 -7.00 4.29
CA LEU A 633 15.95 -7.89 5.46
C LEU A 633 14.68 -7.77 6.32
N THR A 634 14.26 -6.54 6.62
CA THR A 634 13.11 -6.27 7.47
C THR A 634 11.81 -6.76 6.85
N ASP A 635 11.59 -6.50 5.56
CA ASP A 635 10.38 -6.91 4.86
C ASP A 635 10.30 -8.43 4.71
N ARG A 636 11.41 -9.09 4.36
CA ARG A 636 11.49 -10.55 4.29
C ARG A 636 11.09 -11.20 5.61
N TYR A 637 11.58 -10.68 6.73
CA TYR A 637 11.22 -11.16 8.06
C TYR A 637 9.73 -10.91 8.36
N ASN A 638 9.28 -9.67 8.19
CA ASN A 638 7.92 -9.28 8.55
C ASN A 638 6.87 -10.00 7.69
N MET A 639 7.09 -10.13 6.38
CA MET A 639 6.17 -10.84 5.48
C MET A 639 6.00 -12.30 5.90
N TYR A 640 7.08 -12.97 6.27
CA TYR A 640 7.01 -14.36 6.71
C TYR A 640 6.30 -14.51 8.05
N TYR A 641 6.61 -13.70 9.07
CA TYR A 641 6.14 -13.95 10.43
C TYR A 641 4.86 -13.21 10.84
N SER A 642 4.52 -12.12 10.16
CA SER A 642 3.59 -11.11 10.68
C SER A 642 2.39 -10.82 9.79
N PHE A 643 2.48 -11.09 8.48
CA PHE A 643 1.46 -10.68 7.52
C PHE A 643 0.72 -11.88 6.91
N ALA A 644 -0.55 -11.67 6.59
CA ALA A 644 -1.34 -12.63 5.83
C ALA A 644 -1.03 -12.50 4.32
N PRO A 645 -1.08 -13.60 3.55
CA PRO A 645 -0.91 -13.54 2.11
C PRO A 645 -2.06 -12.78 1.47
N THR A 646 -1.74 -11.76 0.68
CA THR A 646 -2.72 -11.04 -0.14
C THR A 646 -2.60 -11.48 -1.58
N LYS A 647 -3.72 -11.50 -2.30
CA LYS A 647 -3.74 -11.63 -3.76
C LYS A 647 -4.08 -10.27 -4.34
N LEU A 648 -3.13 -9.64 -5.02
CA LEU A 648 -3.28 -8.34 -5.64
C LEU A 648 -3.15 -8.43 -7.16
N ASN A 649 -3.58 -7.37 -7.84
CA ASN A 649 -3.38 -7.24 -9.28
C ASN A 649 -1.91 -6.91 -9.60
N GLU A 650 -1.36 -7.61 -10.59
CA GLU A 650 -0.02 -7.43 -11.19
C GLU A 650 0.32 -5.96 -11.53
N GLN A 651 -0.69 -5.14 -11.84
CA GLN A 651 -0.52 -3.72 -12.15
C GLN A 651 0.21 -2.93 -11.06
N ILE A 652 0.12 -3.35 -9.80
CA ILE A 652 0.82 -2.67 -8.69
C ILE A 652 2.34 -2.84 -8.82
N HIS A 653 2.79 -4.05 -9.17
CA HIS A 653 4.20 -4.34 -9.41
C HIS A 653 4.72 -3.54 -10.60
N MET A 654 3.95 -3.49 -11.70
CA MET A 654 4.30 -2.71 -12.88
C MET A 654 4.32 -1.20 -12.62
N ALA A 655 3.46 -0.68 -11.73
CA ALA A 655 3.50 0.71 -11.30
C ALA A 655 4.82 1.03 -10.58
N ALA A 656 5.30 0.14 -9.70
CA ALA A 656 6.57 0.31 -9.01
C ALA A 656 7.77 0.29 -9.98
N VAL A 657 7.78 -0.64 -10.96
CA VAL A 657 8.79 -0.65 -12.02
C VAL A 657 8.77 0.66 -12.80
N SER A 658 7.59 1.14 -13.20
CA SER A 658 7.47 2.41 -13.90
C SER A 658 8.06 3.57 -13.08
N GLN A 659 7.76 3.63 -11.78
CA GLN A 659 8.33 4.63 -10.87
C GLN A 659 9.86 4.52 -10.78
N ALA A 660 10.41 3.30 -10.71
CA ALA A 660 11.85 3.08 -10.72
C ALA A 660 12.52 3.52 -12.03
N VAL A 661 11.86 3.37 -13.18
CA VAL A 661 12.33 3.91 -14.47
C VAL A 661 12.32 5.44 -14.48
N PHE A 662 11.33 6.08 -13.84
CA PHE A 662 11.24 7.54 -13.74
C PHE A 662 12.23 8.16 -12.74
N ALA A 663 12.65 7.43 -11.71
CA ALA A 663 13.54 7.97 -10.67
C ALA A 663 14.87 8.57 -11.20
N PRO A 664 15.64 7.94 -12.11
CA PRO A 664 16.86 8.55 -12.66
C PRO A 664 16.61 9.76 -13.58
N LEU A 665 15.40 9.90 -14.15
CA LEU A 665 15.04 11.09 -14.94
C LEU A 665 15.04 12.35 -14.07
N LEU A 666 14.70 12.22 -12.78
CA LEU A 666 14.83 13.30 -11.81
C LEU A 666 16.29 13.73 -11.63
N GLY A 667 17.23 12.78 -11.61
CA GLY A 667 18.67 13.06 -11.57
C GLY A 667 19.18 13.78 -12.83
N LEU A 668 18.73 13.35 -14.02
CA LEU A 668 19.03 14.03 -15.28
C LEU A 668 18.45 15.45 -15.32
N PHE A 669 17.23 15.63 -14.81
CA PHE A 669 16.62 16.96 -14.67
C PHE A 669 17.43 17.86 -13.73
N TRP A 670 17.91 17.35 -12.59
CA TRP A 670 18.78 18.13 -11.69
C TRP A 670 20.12 18.46 -12.33
N MET A 671 20.70 17.55 -13.11
CA MET A 671 21.94 17.84 -13.87
C MET A 671 21.73 18.92 -14.93
N LEU A 672 20.59 18.90 -15.62
CA LEU A 672 20.20 19.97 -16.54
C LEU A 672 20.03 21.30 -15.81
N PHE A 673 19.28 21.29 -14.71
CA PHE A 673 19.02 22.48 -13.90
C PHE A 673 20.34 23.09 -13.36
N PHE A 674 21.26 22.25 -12.90
CA PHE A 674 22.62 22.66 -12.51
C PHE A 674 23.39 23.30 -13.67
N SER A 675 23.34 22.67 -14.84
CA SER A 675 24.07 23.16 -16.04
C SER A 675 23.54 24.52 -16.51
N ILE A 676 22.21 24.70 -16.54
CA ILE A 676 21.59 25.98 -16.91
C ILE A 676 22.02 27.09 -15.96
N LEU A 677 21.96 26.85 -14.65
CA LEU A 677 22.25 27.88 -13.65
C LEU A 677 23.74 28.26 -13.60
N ARG A 678 24.64 27.30 -13.80
CA ARG A 678 26.08 27.51 -13.56
C ARG A 678 26.89 27.78 -14.83
N LEU A 679 26.52 27.18 -15.96
CA LEU A 679 27.25 27.30 -17.23
C LEU A 679 26.51 28.18 -18.25
N GLY A 680 25.20 28.36 -18.07
CA GLY A 680 24.32 29.06 -19.01
C GLY A 680 23.63 28.13 -20.00
N SER A 681 22.60 28.65 -20.67
CA SER A 681 21.71 27.89 -21.57
C SER A 681 22.40 27.41 -22.86
N LEU A 682 23.38 28.18 -23.37
CA LEU A 682 24.06 27.91 -24.64
C LEU A 682 25.34 27.09 -24.51
N HIS A 683 25.72 26.67 -23.30
CA HIS A 683 26.93 25.89 -23.08
C HIS A 683 26.78 24.45 -23.59
N ALA A 684 27.85 23.85 -24.10
CA ALA A 684 27.81 22.53 -24.74
C ALA A 684 27.30 21.42 -23.79
N ILE A 685 27.67 21.44 -22.51
CA ILE A 685 27.21 20.49 -21.49
C ILE A 685 25.70 20.65 -21.23
N THR A 686 25.18 21.88 -21.27
CA THR A 686 23.75 22.15 -21.11
C THR A 686 22.96 21.59 -22.28
N ILE A 687 23.42 21.82 -23.51
CA ILE A 687 22.80 21.24 -24.72
C ILE A 687 22.82 19.71 -24.65
N PHE A 688 23.95 19.11 -24.28
CA PHE A 688 24.07 17.67 -24.10
C PHE A 688 23.14 17.13 -23.00
N SER A 689 23.00 17.84 -21.88
CA SER A 689 22.07 17.48 -20.79
C SER A 689 20.60 17.56 -21.21
N VAL A 690 20.22 18.55 -22.04
CA VAL A 690 18.88 18.62 -22.64
C VAL A 690 18.66 17.44 -23.58
N SER A 691 19.61 17.17 -24.48
CA SER A 691 19.51 16.08 -25.44
C SER A 691 19.41 14.72 -24.73
N THR A 692 20.24 14.46 -23.73
CA THR A 692 20.19 13.21 -22.96
C THR A 692 18.88 13.07 -22.18
N LEU A 693 18.36 14.13 -21.56
CA LEU A 693 17.05 14.10 -20.91
C LEU A 693 15.92 13.78 -21.89
N LEU A 694 15.88 14.41 -23.06
CA LEU A 694 14.85 14.15 -24.08
C LEU A 694 14.92 12.72 -24.61
N VAL A 695 16.13 12.23 -24.92
CA VAL A 695 16.35 10.85 -25.37
C VAL A 695 15.94 9.85 -24.28
N SER A 696 16.30 10.10 -23.02
CA SER A 696 15.89 9.25 -21.89
C SER A 696 14.38 9.25 -21.68
N MET A 697 13.70 10.39 -21.81
CA MET A 697 12.24 10.47 -21.73
C MET A 697 11.57 9.67 -22.87
N LEU A 698 12.11 9.75 -24.09
CA LEU A 698 11.65 8.95 -25.23
C LEU A 698 11.84 7.45 -24.97
N ILE A 699 13.03 7.02 -24.51
CA ILE A 699 13.32 5.63 -24.18
C ILE A 699 12.37 5.12 -23.08
N ALA A 700 12.16 5.90 -22.01
CA ALA A 700 11.26 5.53 -20.93
C ALA A 700 9.82 5.37 -21.45
N PHE A 701 9.32 6.32 -22.25
CA PHE A 701 7.96 6.28 -22.79
C PHE A 701 7.77 5.12 -23.77
N VAL A 702 8.70 4.94 -24.72
CA VAL A 702 8.67 3.85 -25.70
C VAL A 702 8.84 2.49 -25.00
N GLY A 703 9.72 2.39 -24.01
CA GLY A 703 9.93 1.16 -23.23
C GLY A 703 8.69 0.76 -22.44
N ILE A 704 8.01 1.70 -21.79
CA ILE A 704 6.75 1.45 -21.09
C ILE A 704 5.65 1.07 -22.10
N PHE A 705 5.58 1.76 -23.25
CA PHE A 705 4.58 1.50 -24.27
C PHE A 705 4.76 0.12 -24.92
N LEU A 706 5.98 -0.21 -25.36
CA LEU A 706 6.33 -1.52 -25.92
C LEU A 706 6.19 -2.63 -24.87
N GLY A 707 6.54 -2.37 -23.60
CA GLY A 707 6.31 -3.30 -22.50
C GLY A 707 4.82 -3.60 -22.29
N ARG A 708 3.96 -2.57 -22.39
CA ARG A 708 2.50 -2.75 -22.36
C ARG A 708 1.98 -3.52 -23.57
N LEU A 709 2.53 -3.30 -24.76
CA LEU A 709 2.14 -4.03 -25.97
C LEU A 709 2.60 -5.49 -25.92
N ARG A 710 3.84 -5.77 -25.54
CA ARG A 710 4.39 -7.13 -25.47
C ARG A 710 3.68 -7.99 -24.42
N MET A 711 3.33 -7.41 -23.27
CA MET A 711 2.48 -8.06 -22.26
C MET A 711 1.10 -8.47 -22.80
N VAL A 712 0.60 -7.80 -23.84
CA VAL A 712 -0.68 -8.12 -24.48
C VAL A 712 -0.50 -9.19 -25.58
N THR A 713 0.65 -9.25 -26.24
CA THR A 713 0.90 -10.14 -27.39
C THR A 713 1.43 -11.53 -27.01
N ASP A 714 2.30 -11.64 -26.00
CA ASP A 714 2.94 -12.92 -25.61
C ASP A 714 2.04 -13.80 -24.71
N TYR A 715 0.78 -13.41 -24.46
CA TYR A 715 -0.12 -14.03 -23.48
C TYR A 715 -1.30 -14.79 -24.13
N GLU A 716 -1.09 -16.05 -24.48
CA GLU A 716 -2.16 -17.05 -24.57
C GLU A 716 -2.18 -17.87 -23.26
N PRO A 717 -3.28 -17.87 -22.49
CA PRO A 717 -3.31 -18.50 -21.17
C PRO A 717 -3.32 -20.03 -21.25
N GLU A 718 -2.52 -20.69 -20.42
CA GLU A 718 -2.81 -22.06 -19.96
C GLU A 718 -4.02 -22.00 -19.00
N GLU A 719 -5.04 -22.82 -19.28
CA GLU A 719 -6.35 -22.76 -18.63
C GLU A 719 -6.34 -23.38 -17.22
N GLU A 720 -6.04 -22.59 -16.18
CA GLU A 720 -6.46 -22.90 -14.80
C GLU A 720 -7.70 -22.09 -14.43
N GLU A 721 -8.85 -22.76 -14.28
CA GLU A 721 -10.11 -22.13 -13.91
C GLU A 721 -10.15 -21.72 -12.44
N ILE A 722 -10.49 -20.45 -12.16
CA ILE A 722 -10.79 -20.02 -10.79
C ILE A 722 -12.23 -20.38 -10.41
N GLN A 723 -12.41 -20.80 -9.17
CA GLN A 723 -13.66 -20.69 -8.43
C GLN A 723 -14.23 -19.26 -8.53
N THR A 724 -15.46 -19.15 -9.01
CA THR A 724 -16.17 -17.89 -9.19
C THR A 724 -16.54 -17.22 -7.85
N VAL A 725 -17.02 -15.98 -7.89
CA VAL A 725 -17.65 -15.27 -6.75
C VAL A 725 -18.67 -16.12 -6.01
N PHE A 726 -19.31 -17.05 -6.73
CA PHE A 726 -20.40 -17.86 -6.21
C PHE A 726 -20.00 -19.33 -6.02
N ASP A 727 -18.78 -19.74 -6.39
CA ASP A 727 -18.24 -21.08 -6.09
C ASP A 727 -17.60 -21.14 -4.69
N MET A 728 -17.51 -19.99 -3.99
CA MET A 728 -17.07 -19.89 -2.59
C MET A 728 -18.22 -20.05 -1.58
N GLU A 729 -19.47 -20.27 -2.02
CA GLU A 729 -20.46 -20.86 -1.11
C GLU A 729 -19.89 -22.20 -0.64
N PRO A 730 -19.87 -22.52 0.67
CA PRO A 730 -19.46 -23.83 1.11
C PRO A 730 -20.35 -24.81 0.35
N SER A 731 -19.71 -25.61 -0.51
CA SER A 731 -20.35 -26.73 -1.17
C SER A 731 -21.18 -27.44 -0.13
N SER A 732 -22.48 -27.48 -0.36
CA SER A 732 -23.48 -28.20 0.43
C SER A 732 -23.23 -29.71 0.31
N THR A 733 -22.07 -30.15 0.79
CA THR A 733 -21.56 -31.51 0.90
C THR A 733 -20.45 -31.54 1.97
N SER A 734 -20.65 -30.82 3.09
CA SER A 734 -20.03 -31.20 4.36
C SER A 734 -21.14 -31.18 5.40
N SER A 735 -21.54 -32.37 5.79
CA SER A 735 -22.52 -32.64 6.84
C SER A 735 -22.17 -31.91 8.13
N THR A 736 -22.95 -30.88 8.49
CA THR A 736 -23.39 -30.66 9.86
C THR A 736 -24.79 -30.02 9.85
N PRO A 737 -25.63 -30.35 10.84
CA PRO A 737 -27.05 -30.55 10.61
C PRO A 737 -27.90 -29.31 10.87
N THR A 738 -29.02 -29.31 10.17
CA THR A 738 -30.22 -28.49 10.25
C THR A 738 -30.95 -28.57 11.61
N SER A 739 -30.27 -28.34 12.75
CA SER A 739 -30.88 -28.52 14.09
C SER A 739 -31.17 -27.25 14.90
N LEU A 740 -31.05 -26.04 14.35
CA LEU A 740 -31.42 -24.80 15.08
C LEU A 740 -32.52 -23.95 14.43
N VAL A 741 -33.20 -24.46 13.40
CA VAL A 741 -34.41 -23.81 12.82
C VAL A 741 -35.72 -24.45 13.32
N LYS A 742 -35.65 -25.49 14.17
CA LYS A 742 -36.83 -26.09 14.83
C LYS A 742 -36.85 -25.82 16.33
N MET A 743 -36.96 -24.56 16.73
CA MET A 743 -37.43 -24.21 18.09
C MET A 743 -38.08 -22.82 18.09
N LEU A 744 -39.13 -22.64 17.29
CA LEU A 744 -40.17 -21.62 17.51
C LEU A 744 -41.53 -22.26 17.22
N PRO A 745 -42.47 -22.33 18.19
CA PRO A 745 -43.79 -22.86 17.96
C PRO A 745 -44.69 -21.74 17.40
N TRP A 746 -45.01 -21.77 16.10
CA TRP A 746 -46.05 -20.90 15.53
C TRP A 746 -47.24 -21.76 15.04
N PRO A 747 -48.44 -21.66 15.66
CA PRO A 747 -49.56 -22.59 15.42
C PRO A 747 -50.40 -22.44 14.13
N TRP A 748 -50.04 -21.62 13.15
CA TRP A 748 -51.01 -21.17 12.13
C TRP A 748 -50.84 -21.72 10.69
N LEU A 749 -50.05 -22.77 10.47
CA LEU A 749 -49.82 -23.32 9.12
C LEU A 749 -50.05 -24.85 9.02
N LYS A 750 -51.22 -25.31 9.46
CA LYS A 750 -51.60 -26.75 9.42
C LYS A 750 -52.93 -27.07 8.73
N SER A 751 -53.36 -26.32 7.71
CA SER A 751 -54.56 -26.68 6.91
C SER A 751 -54.35 -26.81 5.40
N GLY A 752 -53.11 -26.86 4.89
CA GLY A 752 -52.84 -26.69 3.45
C GLY A 752 -52.42 -27.90 2.61
N GLU A 753 -51.86 -28.98 3.18
CA GLU A 753 -51.17 -30.00 2.37
C GLU A 753 -51.52 -31.44 2.78
N LYS A 754 -52.67 -31.91 2.30
CA LYS A 754 -53.02 -33.34 2.25
C LYS A 754 -53.69 -33.63 0.91
N ARG A 755 -52.99 -33.34 -0.20
CA ARG A 755 -53.46 -33.69 -1.55
C ARG A 755 -52.35 -33.60 -2.62
N ARG A 756 -51.31 -34.43 -2.53
CA ARG A 756 -50.42 -34.80 -3.66
C ARG A 756 -49.35 -35.82 -3.23
N ALA A 757 -49.74 -37.08 -3.04
CA ALA A 757 -48.82 -38.21 -2.97
C ALA A 757 -49.57 -39.51 -3.29
N THR A 758 -50.07 -39.62 -4.52
CA THR A 758 -50.60 -40.86 -5.09
C THR A 758 -50.47 -40.78 -6.60
N MET A 759 -49.27 -41.03 -7.12
CA MET A 759 -49.08 -41.56 -8.47
C MET A 759 -47.62 -41.99 -8.63
N TYR A 760 -47.43 -43.12 -9.31
CA TYR A 760 -46.16 -43.79 -9.67
C TYR A 760 -45.61 -44.83 -8.67
N SER A 761 -46.31 -45.97 -8.62
CA SER A 761 -45.69 -47.27 -8.34
C SER A 761 -46.41 -48.37 -9.12
N THR A 762 -45.87 -48.80 -10.26
CA THR A 762 -46.10 -50.13 -10.87
C THR A 762 -45.16 -50.32 -12.05
N LEU A 763 -44.20 -51.25 -11.94
CA LEU A 763 -44.01 -52.41 -12.85
C LEU A 763 -42.68 -53.14 -12.58
N SER A 764 -42.80 -54.44 -12.25
CA SER A 764 -41.97 -55.59 -12.66
C SER A 764 -40.46 -55.61 -12.29
N GLY A 765 -39.84 -56.59 -11.63
CA GLY A 765 -40.20 -57.98 -11.29
C GLY A 765 -39.06 -58.94 -11.72
N SER A 766 -38.34 -59.58 -10.77
CA SER A 766 -37.80 -60.98 -10.83
C SER A 766 -36.70 -61.27 -9.77
N HIS A 767 -36.95 -62.31 -8.96
CA HIS A 767 -36.13 -63.05 -7.95
C HIS A 767 -34.88 -63.79 -8.52
N PRO A 768 -34.09 -64.59 -7.75
CA PRO A 768 -33.74 -64.57 -6.31
C PRO A 768 -32.24 -64.87 -5.96
N GLU A 769 -31.90 -64.64 -4.68
CA GLU A 769 -30.98 -65.35 -3.75
C GLU A 769 -29.75 -66.18 -4.21
N SER A 770 -28.60 -65.93 -3.55
CA SER A 770 -27.86 -67.00 -2.84
C SER A 770 -26.90 -66.45 -1.77
N LYS A 771 -26.77 -67.23 -0.68
CA LYS A 771 -25.94 -67.04 0.53
C LYS A 771 -24.46 -67.36 0.28
N TYR A 772 -23.54 -66.90 1.14
CA TYR A 772 -22.57 -67.72 1.94
C TYR A 772 -21.40 -66.90 2.54
N LEU A 773 -21.28 -66.98 3.88
CA LEU A 773 -20.10 -67.12 4.79
C LEU A 773 -18.68 -66.70 4.30
N VAL A 774 -17.94 -65.79 4.96
CA VAL A 774 -17.13 -65.86 6.23
C VAL A 774 -15.74 -66.53 6.10
N ARG A 775 -14.73 -65.87 6.73
CA ARG A 775 -13.29 -66.20 7.02
C ARG A 775 -12.27 -65.87 5.92
N GLU A 776 -11.32 -64.95 6.12
CA GLU A 776 -10.15 -64.83 7.04
C GLU A 776 -8.83 -65.37 6.45
N ALA A 777 -7.74 -64.66 6.77
CA ALA A 777 -6.31 -64.96 6.65
C ALA A 777 -5.68 -64.81 5.23
N GLN A 778 -4.79 -63.81 5.05
CA GLN A 778 -3.30 -63.92 5.10
C GLN A 778 -2.78 -64.94 4.06
N THR A 779 -1.90 -64.62 3.11
CA THR A 779 -0.56 -64.02 3.27
C THR A 779 0.05 -63.79 1.87
N SER A 780 0.98 -62.82 1.77
CA SER A 780 2.16 -62.73 0.87
C SER A 780 2.36 -63.82 -0.21
N ALA A 781 2.75 -63.52 -1.46
CA ALA A 781 4.03 -62.90 -1.81
C ALA A 781 4.11 -62.57 -3.33
N THR A 782 4.99 -61.61 -3.68
CA THR A 782 5.90 -61.54 -4.87
C THR A 782 5.69 -62.53 -6.02
N SER A 783 5.71 -62.21 -7.31
CA SER A 783 6.62 -61.33 -8.06
C SER A 783 6.14 -61.12 -9.50
N VAL A 784 6.43 -59.94 -10.05
CA VAL A 784 7.00 -59.71 -11.40
C VAL A 784 6.48 -60.60 -12.55
N MET A 785 5.64 -60.02 -13.40
CA MET A 785 6.04 -59.69 -14.78
C MET A 785 5.26 -58.45 -15.26
#